data_AF-A0A951H9P2-F1
#
_entry.id   AF-A0A951H9P2-F1
#
_cell.length_a   1.000
_cell.length_b   1.000
_cell.length_c   1.000
_cell.angle_alpha   90.00
_cell.angle_beta   90.00
_cell.angle_gamma   90.00
#
_symmetry.space_group_name_H-M   'P 1'
#
loop_
_entity.id
_entity.type
_entity.pdbx_description
1 polymer ?
#
loop_
_entity_poly.entity_id
_entity_poly.type
_entity_poly.pdbx_seq_one_letter_code
_entity_poly.pdbx_strand_id
1 'polypeptide(L)'
;MPIMRNHFILIGVFACALVFGARLEAQEDWGAYSLVPASAPSLVLEAVQAGTNEGTIVSIGKPSGTPNQKWVIVPKGDNFYALRPSYSSTLVLAAANGDTKMGTAIVLETDKSQPWQEWMIKRNENATYTLIPRHSPEKGLDHLGGVPQPGAKIDIWANNPDDAHLQWMIKPLAGTIAPSNSVPTANAPDTTYVPPDIKPESVPRGEIKTLSFKDSAIFPGTVRDVAVFIPAQYDGVKPACVYVKTDGYNPVEKGLLETLIATKEMPVTIGVFVQPGNVPAPVPGTLGRRNRDFEYDGVGDNNVRFLVEELLPFVARQFNLKLSANGNDRCIAGGSSGGIAAFNAAWERPDAFSRVYANSGSFVAFRGGHEFPTLVRKFEAKPIRAYLTTGTHDMENTAGDWFLLDQEMDKALKFSGYDYFFRIINGGHVAGYYDYFREAMSYLWKGWPQPVQAGPGAPRVRDIVLPDEKWQLLAQDRNGVGGATCNASGEVFFTEDNKIYRIGLDGQVRVFVSNAGYANSLSFGPQGQLYTVSNQSGKIMSYSPGGQGRLIASGIRGQYILALPTGGLYVTANGDKAGEAGQVWFIKDGKKTLADTGLKFATGLAYRPDQWLLAVADGHSKWAYSYQINPNGTLTNKERFFWLHVPDWEDDAGAEAICYAQEGQMLVATRWGIQVCADDGPTQVILPLPDRSRVLGVCLGGSHMDTLYAFSGDKIWQRKVKVHAMGTFTPWIKVNGTPL
;
A
#
# COMPACT_ATOMS: atom_id res chain seq x y z
N MET A 1 -73.77 -3.13 17.65
CA MET A 1 -73.70 -2.65 16.26
C MET A 1 -72.48 -3.29 15.60
N PRO A 2 -72.63 -3.85 14.39
CA PRO A 2 -72.07 -5.18 14.13
C PRO A 2 -70.99 -5.25 13.02
N ILE A 3 -70.22 -6.36 13.01
CA ILE A 3 -69.92 -7.26 11.84
C ILE A 3 -68.95 -6.71 10.74
N MET A 4 -68.04 -7.42 10.05
CA MET A 4 -67.47 -8.80 9.88
C MET A 4 -66.14 -8.59 9.10
N ARG A 5 -65.01 -9.30 9.32
CA ARG A 5 -64.60 -10.66 8.90
C ARG A 5 -64.55 -10.95 7.37
N ASN A 6 -63.35 -11.31 6.88
CA ASN A 6 -62.98 -12.35 5.87
C ASN A 6 -63.57 -12.26 4.44
N HIS A 7 -63.02 -12.78 3.33
CA HIS A 7 -61.78 -13.41 2.82
C HIS A 7 -62.12 -13.78 1.34
N PHE A 8 -61.12 -13.86 0.42
CA PHE A 8 -61.09 -14.74 -0.78
C PHE A 8 -62.09 -14.45 -1.96
N ILE A 9 -61.88 -14.70 -3.27
CA ILE A 9 -60.87 -15.37 -4.12
C ILE A 9 -61.24 -15.21 -5.65
N LEU A 10 -60.23 -15.37 -6.55
CA LEU A 10 -60.24 -15.68 -8.02
C LEU A 10 -60.88 -14.68 -9.03
N ILE A 11 -60.37 -14.40 -10.25
CA ILE A 11 -59.96 -15.23 -11.41
C ILE A 11 -58.96 -14.40 -12.30
N GLY A 12 -57.77 -14.89 -12.70
CA GLY A 12 -57.42 -15.45 -14.04
C GLY A 12 -57.12 -14.39 -15.15
N VAL A 13 -55.88 -14.07 -15.58
CA VAL A 13 -54.93 -14.75 -16.53
C VAL A 13 -54.89 -14.12 -17.96
N PHE A 14 -53.69 -13.64 -18.37
CA PHE A 14 -53.11 -13.36 -19.74
C PHE A 14 -53.67 -12.18 -20.59
N ALA A 15 -52.94 -11.39 -21.40
CA ALA A 15 -51.52 -11.32 -21.82
C ALA A 15 -51.19 -9.95 -22.51
N CYS A 16 -49.89 -9.60 -22.52
CA CYS A 16 -49.07 -8.82 -23.48
C CYS A 16 -49.64 -7.71 -24.37
N ALA A 17 -49.01 -6.51 -24.34
CA ALA A 17 -48.11 -6.03 -25.41
C ALA A 17 -47.39 -4.71 -25.04
N LEU A 18 -46.12 -4.64 -25.47
CA LEU A 18 -45.13 -3.56 -25.38
C LEU A 18 -45.57 -2.20 -25.96
N VAL A 19 -45.10 -1.09 -25.35
CA VAL A 19 -44.51 0.07 -26.07
C VAL A 19 -43.37 0.68 -25.24
N PHE A 20 -42.23 0.89 -25.90
CA PHE A 20 -40.95 1.45 -25.44
C PHE A 20 -40.94 2.99 -25.32
N GLY A 21 -39.98 3.51 -24.53
CA GLY A 21 -39.40 4.87 -24.63
C GLY A 21 -39.87 5.83 -23.52
N ALA A 22 -39.02 6.46 -22.70
CA ALA A 22 -37.62 6.83 -22.86
C ALA A 22 -36.88 6.78 -21.49
N ARG A 23 -35.61 6.37 -21.52
CA ARG A 23 -34.63 6.60 -20.44
C ARG A 23 -34.29 8.08 -20.40
N LEU A 24 -34.39 8.72 -19.24
CA LEU A 24 -33.55 9.88 -18.94
C LEU A 24 -32.20 9.31 -18.50
N GLU A 25 -31.24 9.28 -19.41
CA GLU A 25 -29.82 9.16 -19.06
C GLU A 25 -29.38 10.50 -18.46
N ALA A 26 -28.88 10.48 -17.23
CA ALA A 26 -28.19 11.61 -16.66
C ALA A 26 -26.91 11.84 -17.50
N GLN A 27 -26.87 12.97 -18.21
CA GLN A 27 -25.74 13.36 -19.04
C GLN A 27 -24.53 13.62 -18.12
N GLU A 28 -23.56 12.68 -18.10
CA GLU A 28 -22.28 12.87 -17.42
C GLU A 28 -21.51 14.01 -18.10
N ASP A 29 -21.39 15.17 -17.44
CA ASP A 29 -20.50 16.25 -17.86
C ASP A 29 -19.08 15.93 -17.37
N TRP A 30 -18.19 15.51 -18.28
CA TRP A 30 -16.79 15.12 -18.01
C TRP A 30 -15.85 16.30 -17.72
N GLY A 31 -16.40 17.46 -17.33
CA GLY A 31 -15.64 18.70 -17.10
C GLY A 31 -15.23 19.45 -18.38
N ALA A 32 -14.52 20.58 -18.22
CA ALA A 32 -14.10 21.46 -19.31
C ALA A 32 -12.58 21.40 -19.59
N TYR A 33 -12.24 21.26 -20.86
CA TYR A 33 -10.87 21.07 -21.36
C TYR A 33 -10.44 22.24 -22.25
N SER A 34 -9.14 22.44 -22.34
CA SER A 34 -8.50 23.26 -23.36
C SER A 34 -7.81 22.36 -24.38
N LEU A 35 -8.10 22.56 -25.67
CA LEU A 35 -7.45 21.82 -26.75
C LEU A 35 -6.33 22.69 -27.34
N VAL A 36 -5.11 22.18 -27.32
CA VAL A 36 -3.91 22.89 -27.80
C VAL A 36 -3.34 22.12 -28.99
N PRO A 37 -3.24 22.71 -30.19
CA PRO A 37 -2.63 22.03 -31.33
C PRO A 37 -1.13 21.82 -31.09
N ALA A 38 -0.61 20.64 -31.40
CA ALA A 38 0.81 20.32 -31.21
C ALA A 38 1.72 21.20 -32.09
N SER A 39 1.24 21.60 -33.27
CA SER A 39 1.92 22.56 -34.16
C SER A 39 1.98 24.00 -33.63
N ALA A 40 1.14 24.37 -32.65
CA ALA A 40 1.10 25.73 -32.10
C ALA A 40 0.82 25.71 -30.58
N PRO A 41 1.80 25.27 -29.76
CA PRO A 41 1.59 24.97 -28.33
C PRO A 41 1.27 26.19 -27.45
N SER A 42 1.42 27.40 -27.98
CA SER A 42 1.09 28.67 -27.32
C SER A 42 -0.35 29.16 -27.59
N LEU A 43 -1.12 28.44 -28.41
CA LEU A 43 -2.48 28.78 -28.81
C LEU A 43 -3.48 27.68 -28.39
N VAL A 44 -4.78 28.00 -28.37
CA VAL A 44 -5.86 27.08 -27.94
C VAL A 44 -7.05 27.15 -28.90
N LEU A 45 -7.75 26.03 -29.05
CA LEU A 45 -8.99 25.95 -29.82
C LEU A 45 -10.06 26.88 -29.24
N GLU A 46 -10.69 27.68 -30.09
CA GLU A 46 -11.71 28.64 -29.68
C GLU A 46 -12.89 28.71 -30.65
N ALA A 47 -14.09 28.81 -30.10
CA ALA A 47 -15.24 29.27 -30.86
C ALA A 47 -15.11 30.78 -31.05
N VAL A 48 -15.04 31.23 -32.31
CA VAL A 48 -14.78 32.64 -32.64
C VAL A 48 -15.85 33.53 -32.02
N GLN A 49 -15.42 34.56 -31.28
CA GLN A 49 -16.27 35.56 -30.62
C GLN A 49 -17.35 34.98 -29.67
N ALA A 50 -17.16 33.76 -29.17
CA ALA A 50 -18.18 33.05 -28.38
C ALA A 50 -19.55 32.95 -29.10
N GLY A 51 -19.54 32.78 -30.42
CA GLY A 51 -20.75 32.69 -31.22
C GLY A 51 -21.70 31.60 -30.71
N THR A 52 -22.99 31.92 -30.70
CA THR A 52 -24.09 31.05 -30.22
C THR A 52 -25.00 30.59 -31.35
N ASN A 53 -24.61 30.79 -32.61
CA ASN A 53 -25.40 30.45 -33.78
C ASN A 53 -24.79 29.24 -34.51
N GLU A 54 -25.63 28.44 -35.16
CA GLU A 54 -25.15 27.41 -36.10
C GLU A 54 -24.27 28.05 -37.19
N GLY A 55 -23.17 27.37 -37.55
CA GLY A 55 -22.18 27.87 -38.49
C GLY A 55 -21.11 28.79 -37.86
N THR A 56 -21.11 28.99 -36.53
CA THR A 56 -20.01 29.69 -35.85
C THR A 56 -18.70 28.97 -36.15
N ILE A 57 -17.73 29.70 -36.70
CA ILE A 57 -16.42 29.17 -37.09
C ILE A 57 -15.57 28.90 -35.85
N VAL A 58 -14.76 27.85 -35.93
CA VAL A 58 -13.75 27.50 -34.92
C VAL A 58 -12.35 27.83 -35.44
N SER A 59 -11.51 28.40 -34.58
CA SER A 59 -10.12 28.75 -34.87
C SER A 59 -9.21 28.37 -33.71
N ILE A 60 -7.92 28.71 -33.79
CA ILE A 60 -7.05 28.77 -32.61
C ILE A 60 -6.75 30.23 -32.23
N GLY A 61 -6.66 30.51 -30.93
CA GLY A 61 -6.47 31.85 -30.38
C GLY A 61 -5.48 31.88 -29.22
N LYS A 62 -5.14 33.09 -28.77
CA LYS A 62 -4.30 33.27 -27.57
C LYS A 62 -5.09 32.82 -26.33
N PRO A 63 -4.50 32.01 -25.43
CA PRO A 63 -5.18 31.59 -24.21
C PRO A 63 -5.60 32.81 -23.37
N SER A 64 -6.89 32.98 -23.16
CA SER A 64 -7.52 34.04 -22.36
C SER A 64 -8.31 33.49 -21.18
N GLY A 65 -8.58 32.18 -21.16
CA GLY A 65 -9.38 31.52 -20.13
C GLY A 65 -10.87 31.83 -20.21
N THR A 66 -11.34 32.46 -21.30
CA THR A 66 -12.75 32.75 -21.55
C THR A 66 -13.54 31.48 -21.88
N PRO A 67 -14.87 31.42 -21.61
CA PRO A 67 -15.67 30.22 -21.85
C PRO A 67 -15.61 29.66 -23.28
N ASN A 68 -15.36 30.50 -24.29
CA ASN A 68 -15.25 30.07 -25.68
C ASN A 68 -13.96 29.34 -26.04
N GLN A 69 -13.03 29.21 -25.09
CA GLN A 69 -11.81 28.38 -25.18
C GLN A 69 -11.88 27.14 -24.29
N LYS A 70 -13.07 26.87 -23.71
CA LYS A 70 -13.33 25.75 -22.81
C LYS A 70 -14.31 24.80 -23.49
N TRP A 71 -13.93 23.53 -23.57
CA TRP A 71 -14.69 22.51 -24.29
C TRP A 71 -15.06 21.37 -23.37
N VAL A 72 -16.34 21.08 -23.27
CA VAL A 72 -16.89 19.91 -22.57
C VAL A 72 -16.93 18.74 -23.55
N ILE A 73 -16.31 17.63 -23.17
CA ILE A 73 -16.32 16.39 -23.97
C ILE A 73 -17.51 15.56 -23.49
N VAL A 74 -18.48 15.33 -24.38
CA VAL A 74 -19.73 14.64 -24.06
C VAL A 74 -19.70 13.24 -24.68
N PRO A 75 -19.82 12.14 -23.90
CA PRO A 75 -19.85 10.79 -24.46
C PRO A 75 -21.10 10.55 -25.31
N LYS A 76 -20.92 9.86 -26.44
CA LYS A 76 -22.00 9.48 -27.38
C LYS A 76 -22.17 7.97 -27.57
N GLY A 77 -21.34 7.15 -26.91
CA GLY A 77 -21.29 5.70 -27.08
C GLY A 77 -20.26 5.26 -28.13
N ASP A 78 -19.95 3.96 -28.18
CA ASP A 78 -19.01 3.36 -29.15
C ASP A 78 -17.62 4.03 -29.25
N ASN A 79 -17.11 4.59 -28.15
CA ASN A 79 -15.86 5.40 -28.10
C ASN A 79 -15.89 6.70 -28.93
N PHE A 80 -17.08 7.26 -29.19
CA PHE A 80 -17.28 8.56 -29.82
C PHE A 80 -17.74 9.62 -28.83
N TYR A 81 -17.39 10.88 -29.14
CA TYR A 81 -17.61 12.03 -28.29
C TYR A 81 -18.09 13.24 -29.10
N ALA A 82 -18.94 14.07 -28.52
CA ALA A 82 -19.19 15.42 -29.03
C ALA A 82 -18.36 16.43 -28.22
N LEU A 83 -17.84 17.48 -28.88
CA LEU A 83 -17.13 18.57 -28.22
C LEU A 83 -18.03 19.81 -28.16
N ARG A 84 -18.44 20.19 -26.96
CA ARG A 84 -19.39 21.27 -26.70
C ARG A 84 -18.66 22.46 -26.06
N PRO A 85 -18.76 23.70 -26.56
CA PRO A 85 -18.24 24.86 -25.83
C PRO A 85 -18.90 24.97 -24.45
N SER A 86 -18.15 25.31 -23.41
CA SER A 86 -18.65 25.23 -22.02
C SER A 86 -19.83 26.17 -21.72
N TYR A 87 -20.06 27.17 -22.56
CA TYR A 87 -21.16 28.13 -22.44
C TYR A 87 -22.41 27.74 -23.23
N SER A 88 -22.33 26.70 -24.08
CA SER A 88 -23.43 26.26 -24.94
C SER A 88 -24.03 24.96 -24.41
N SER A 89 -25.35 24.86 -24.37
CA SER A 89 -26.07 23.61 -24.04
C SER A 89 -26.57 22.86 -25.28
N THR A 90 -26.44 23.44 -26.47
CA THR A 90 -27.07 22.91 -27.70
C THR A 90 -26.10 22.75 -28.87
N LEU A 91 -24.99 23.49 -28.90
CA LEU A 91 -24.07 23.48 -30.04
C LEU A 91 -22.83 22.61 -29.77
N VAL A 92 -22.40 21.87 -30.79
CA VAL A 92 -21.23 20.98 -30.76
C VAL A 92 -20.35 21.18 -31.99
N LEU A 93 -19.07 20.80 -31.86
CA LEU A 93 -18.07 20.81 -32.93
C LEU A 93 -18.48 19.85 -34.07
N ALA A 94 -18.55 20.38 -35.28
CA ALA A 94 -19.05 19.66 -36.45
C ALA A 94 -18.22 19.94 -37.70
N ALA A 95 -18.03 18.93 -38.55
CA ALA A 95 -17.59 19.16 -39.92
C ALA A 95 -18.75 19.76 -40.73
N ALA A 96 -18.55 20.95 -41.30
CA ALA A 96 -19.63 21.75 -41.87
C ALA A 96 -20.46 20.98 -42.92
N ASN A 97 -21.78 20.96 -42.73
CA ASN A 97 -22.74 20.28 -43.61
C ASN A 97 -22.52 18.77 -43.77
N GLY A 98 -21.72 18.14 -42.90
CA GLY A 98 -21.34 16.73 -43.03
C GLY A 98 -20.50 16.42 -44.28
N ASP A 99 -19.86 17.42 -44.90
CA ASP A 99 -18.98 17.19 -46.05
C ASP A 99 -17.75 16.35 -45.61
N THR A 100 -17.28 15.51 -46.52
CA THR A 100 -16.12 14.63 -46.33
C THR A 100 -14.93 15.08 -47.17
N LYS A 101 -15.02 16.20 -47.90
CA LYS A 101 -13.88 16.76 -48.63
C LYS A 101 -12.78 17.23 -47.66
N MET A 102 -11.53 17.00 -48.05
CA MET A 102 -10.38 17.60 -47.35
C MET A 102 -10.50 19.13 -47.42
N GLY A 103 -10.26 19.82 -46.32
CA GLY A 103 -10.46 21.27 -46.23
C GLY A 103 -11.86 21.69 -45.79
N THR A 104 -12.75 20.74 -45.49
CA THR A 104 -14.07 21.06 -44.93
C THR A 104 -13.90 21.73 -43.57
N ALA A 105 -14.41 22.95 -43.43
CA ALA A 105 -14.25 23.74 -42.22
C ALA A 105 -14.96 23.12 -41.01
N ILE A 106 -14.42 23.38 -39.83
CA ILE A 106 -15.05 23.05 -38.56
C ILE A 106 -15.85 24.22 -38.03
N VAL A 107 -17.10 23.92 -37.67
CA VAL A 107 -18.09 24.89 -37.19
C VAL A 107 -18.78 24.36 -35.94
N LEU A 108 -19.59 25.21 -35.31
CA LEU A 108 -20.58 24.78 -34.33
C LEU A 108 -21.93 24.54 -35.01
N GLU A 109 -22.56 23.39 -34.76
CA GLU A 109 -23.91 23.05 -35.20
C GLU A 109 -24.75 22.56 -34.01
N THR A 110 -26.09 22.62 -34.10
CA THR A 110 -26.95 22.04 -33.06
C THR A 110 -26.72 20.53 -33.00
N ASP A 111 -26.48 20.04 -31.78
CA ASP A 111 -26.30 18.63 -31.50
C ASP A 111 -27.57 17.85 -31.84
N LYS A 112 -27.50 17.14 -32.98
CA LYS A 112 -28.52 16.21 -33.46
C LYS A 112 -27.94 14.79 -33.51
N SER A 113 -26.84 14.56 -32.79
CA SER A 113 -26.06 13.32 -32.76
C SER A 113 -25.82 12.75 -34.16
N GLN A 114 -25.41 13.64 -35.07
CA GLN A 114 -25.09 13.26 -36.44
C GLN A 114 -23.64 12.73 -36.53
N PRO A 115 -23.32 11.81 -37.45
CA PRO A 115 -21.98 11.24 -37.56
C PRO A 115 -20.84 12.26 -37.76
N TRP A 116 -21.11 13.45 -38.31
CA TRP A 116 -20.11 14.52 -38.47
C TRP A 116 -19.96 15.44 -37.25
N GLN A 117 -20.74 15.21 -36.20
CA GLN A 117 -20.70 15.88 -34.89
C GLN A 117 -20.02 15.02 -33.81
N GLU A 118 -19.68 13.77 -34.17
CA GLU A 118 -19.11 12.77 -33.29
C GLU A 118 -17.67 12.46 -33.67
N TRP A 119 -16.80 12.48 -32.67
CA TRP A 119 -15.35 12.41 -32.83
C TRP A 119 -14.80 11.26 -31.97
N MET A 120 -14.04 10.36 -32.59
CA MET A 120 -13.20 9.43 -31.87
C MET A 120 -11.93 10.16 -31.44
N ILE A 121 -11.65 10.16 -30.13
CA ILE A 121 -10.46 10.78 -29.56
C ILE A 121 -9.43 9.67 -29.32
N LYS A 122 -8.43 9.56 -30.20
CA LYS A 122 -7.41 8.53 -30.15
C LYS A 122 -6.11 9.07 -29.56
N ARG A 123 -5.55 8.41 -28.53
CA ARG A 123 -4.25 8.78 -27.95
C ARG A 123 -3.09 8.27 -28.81
N ASN A 124 -2.12 9.14 -29.08
CA ASN A 124 -0.89 8.84 -29.83
C ASN A 124 0.25 8.45 -28.87
N GLU A 125 1.30 7.81 -29.40
CA GLU A 125 2.46 7.35 -28.60
C GLU A 125 3.20 8.51 -27.92
N ASN A 126 3.27 9.67 -28.57
CA ASN A 126 3.89 10.90 -28.06
C ASN A 126 3.02 11.66 -27.03
N ALA A 127 1.98 11.02 -26.49
CA ALA A 127 1.03 11.58 -25.52
C ALA A 127 0.15 12.74 -26.03
N THR A 128 0.08 12.98 -27.35
CA THR A 128 -0.94 13.81 -27.99
C THR A 128 -2.20 12.99 -28.33
N TYR A 129 -3.21 13.65 -28.89
CA TYR A 129 -4.47 13.04 -29.32
C TYR A 129 -4.82 13.42 -30.76
N THR A 130 -5.42 12.50 -31.49
CA THR A 130 -6.01 12.74 -32.81
C THR A 130 -7.52 12.65 -32.69
N LEU A 131 -8.24 13.64 -33.23
CA LEU A 131 -9.71 13.68 -33.24
C LEU A 131 -10.21 13.29 -34.63
N ILE A 132 -10.91 12.17 -34.72
CA ILE A 132 -11.31 11.54 -35.99
C ILE A 132 -12.84 11.58 -36.11
N PRO A 133 -13.43 12.23 -37.12
CA PRO A 133 -14.88 12.33 -37.24
C PRO A 133 -15.49 10.98 -37.65
N ARG A 134 -16.64 10.61 -37.06
CA ARG A 134 -17.27 9.29 -37.27
C ARG A 134 -17.67 9.05 -38.73
N HIS A 135 -18.04 10.09 -39.47
CA HIS A 135 -18.43 9.99 -40.89
C HIS A 135 -17.26 9.91 -41.87
N SER A 136 -16.01 10.12 -41.42
CA SER A 136 -14.82 10.15 -42.27
C SER A 136 -13.59 9.66 -41.50
N PRO A 137 -13.50 8.35 -41.19
CA PRO A 137 -12.46 7.78 -40.30
C PRO A 137 -11.03 7.90 -40.83
N GLU A 138 -10.87 8.15 -42.13
CA GLU A 138 -9.60 8.43 -42.80
C GLU A 138 -9.12 9.89 -42.64
N LYS A 139 -9.86 10.72 -41.90
CA LYS A 139 -9.53 12.14 -41.67
C LYS A 139 -9.36 12.47 -40.19
N GLY A 140 -8.70 13.58 -39.91
CA GLY A 140 -8.52 14.10 -38.56
C GLY A 140 -8.77 15.61 -38.50
N LEU A 141 -9.00 16.10 -37.29
CA LEU A 141 -9.13 17.53 -36.98
C LEU A 141 -7.78 18.23 -37.22
N ASP A 142 -7.72 19.06 -38.26
CA ASP A 142 -6.52 19.76 -38.68
C ASP A 142 -6.53 21.23 -38.24
N HIS A 143 -5.40 21.68 -37.70
CA HIS A 143 -5.10 23.10 -37.59
C HIS A 143 -4.64 23.62 -38.97
N LEU A 144 -5.57 23.74 -39.93
CA LEU A 144 -5.44 24.21 -41.32
C LEU A 144 -4.00 24.53 -41.76
N GLY A 145 -3.24 23.49 -42.10
CA GLY A 145 -1.89 23.61 -42.67
C GLY A 145 -0.78 24.11 -41.72
N GLY A 146 -1.03 24.12 -40.40
CA GLY A 146 -0.04 24.34 -39.36
C GLY A 146 0.39 25.80 -39.15
N VAL A 147 -0.38 26.80 -39.61
CA VAL A 147 -0.01 28.23 -39.51
C VAL A 147 -0.19 28.74 -38.08
N PRO A 148 0.87 28.91 -37.26
CA PRO A 148 0.74 29.08 -35.81
C PRO A 148 0.43 30.54 -35.42
N GLN A 149 -0.72 31.06 -35.86
CA GLN A 149 -1.17 32.43 -35.59
C GLN A 149 -2.61 32.47 -35.07
N PRO A 150 -2.95 33.40 -34.16
CA PRO A 150 -4.33 33.59 -33.72
C PRO A 150 -5.28 33.85 -34.90
N GLY A 151 -6.43 33.18 -34.89
CA GLY A 151 -7.42 33.23 -35.97
C GLY A 151 -7.18 32.23 -37.11
N ALA A 152 -6.13 31.40 -37.04
CA ALA A 152 -5.98 30.28 -37.97
C ALA A 152 -7.18 29.32 -37.83
N LYS A 153 -7.78 28.96 -38.97
CA LYS A 153 -9.01 28.15 -39.04
C LYS A 153 -8.70 26.68 -38.76
N ILE A 154 -9.76 25.92 -38.49
CA ILE A 154 -9.73 24.48 -38.30
C ILE A 154 -10.58 23.79 -39.37
N ASP A 155 -10.11 22.66 -39.87
CA ASP A 155 -10.74 21.85 -40.90
C ASP A 155 -10.58 20.35 -40.63
N ILE A 156 -11.08 19.50 -41.53
CA ILE A 156 -10.71 18.07 -41.58
C ILE A 156 -9.73 17.84 -42.73
N TRP A 157 -8.66 17.09 -42.45
CA TRP A 157 -7.65 16.73 -43.43
C TRP A 157 -7.31 15.23 -43.38
N ALA A 158 -6.55 14.74 -44.37
CA ALA A 158 -6.09 13.34 -44.41
C ALA A 158 -5.39 12.96 -43.11
N ASN A 159 -5.88 11.93 -42.41
CA ASN A 159 -5.34 11.55 -41.11
C ASN A 159 -3.91 11.03 -41.24
N ASN A 160 -2.96 11.71 -40.61
CA ASN A 160 -1.58 11.29 -40.48
C ASN A 160 -1.17 11.42 -39.00
N PRO A 161 -1.01 10.30 -38.26
CA PRO A 161 -0.72 10.34 -36.83
C PRO A 161 0.66 10.92 -36.52
N ASP A 162 1.56 11.05 -37.49
CA ASP A 162 2.89 11.66 -37.31
C ASP A 162 2.91 13.17 -37.57
N ASP A 163 1.79 13.74 -38.05
CA ASP A 163 1.74 15.15 -38.43
C ASP A 163 1.20 16.06 -37.30
N ALA A 164 2.01 17.03 -36.89
CA ALA A 164 1.77 17.85 -35.70
C ALA A 164 0.54 18.77 -35.82
N HIS A 165 0.09 19.10 -37.03
CA HIS A 165 -1.13 19.89 -37.27
C HIS A 165 -2.43 19.09 -37.02
N LEU A 166 -2.37 17.75 -37.05
CA LEU A 166 -3.47 16.82 -36.75
C LEU A 166 -3.44 16.28 -35.32
N GLN A 167 -2.49 16.75 -34.51
CA GLN A 167 -2.27 16.34 -33.13
C GLN A 167 -2.66 17.44 -32.16
N TRP A 168 -3.32 17.04 -31.07
CA TRP A 168 -3.85 17.95 -30.06
C TRP A 168 -3.46 17.49 -28.66
N MET A 169 -3.01 18.40 -27.81
CA MET A 169 -2.95 18.19 -26.37
C MET A 169 -4.29 18.59 -25.76
N ILE A 170 -4.92 17.69 -25.02
CA ILE A 170 -6.16 17.94 -24.28
C ILE A 170 -5.78 18.20 -22.82
N LYS A 171 -5.92 19.45 -22.37
CA LYS A 171 -5.51 19.88 -21.02
C LYS A 171 -6.75 20.12 -20.14
N PRO A 172 -6.86 19.46 -18.97
CA PRO A 172 -7.93 19.75 -18.01
C PRO A 172 -7.74 21.16 -17.42
N LEU A 173 -8.82 21.93 -17.23
CA LEU A 173 -8.76 23.25 -16.59
C LEU A 173 -8.84 23.13 -15.05
N ALA A 174 -8.39 24.13 -14.28
CA ALA A 174 -8.47 24.06 -12.81
C ALA A 174 -9.93 23.97 -12.32
N GLY A 175 -10.22 23.08 -11.38
CA GLY A 175 -11.59 22.73 -10.96
C GLY A 175 -12.28 21.69 -11.86
N THR A 176 -11.58 21.22 -12.90
CA THR A 176 -11.98 20.08 -13.71
C THR A 176 -11.36 18.83 -13.12
N ILE A 177 -12.19 17.84 -12.78
CA ILE A 177 -11.73 16.48 -12.56
C ILE A 177 -11.14 16.05 -13.91
N ALA A 178 -9.82 16.06 -14.03
CA ALA A 178 -9.18 15.37 -15.14
C ALA A 178 -9.74 13.94 -15.13
N PRO A 179 -10.01 13.33 -16.30
CA PRO A 179 -10.18 11.91 -16.31
C PRO A 179 -8.85 11.39 -15.77
N SER A 180 -8.87 10.93 -14.51
CA SER A 180 -8.02 9.81 -14.14
C SER A 180 -8.18 8.90 -15.32
N ASN A 181 -7.08 8.57 -16.01
CA ASN A 181 -7.10 7.58 -17.08
C ASN A 181 -8.22 6.63 -16.70
N SER A 182 -9.28 6.64 -17.49
CA SER A 182 -10.09 5.46 -17.53
C SER A 182 -9.15 4.41 -18.16
N VAL A 183 -8.13 3.96 -17.41
CA VAL A 183 -8.12 2.58 -16.97
C VAL A 183 -9.60 2.31 -16.82
N PRO A 184 -10.23 1.51 -17.70
CA PRO A 184 -11.62 1.16 -17.50
C PRO A 184 -11.79 1.03 -16.00
N THR A 185 -12.84 1.61 -15.42
CA THR A 185 -13.32 1.00 -14.19
C THR A 185 -13.29 -0.47 -14.56
N ALA A 186 -12.29 -1.15 -14.03
CA ALA A 186 -12.33 -2.55 -14.07
C ALA A 186 -13.51 -2.69 -13.12
N ASN A 187 -14.71 -2.83 -13.68
CA ASN A 187 -15.36 -4.12 -13.54
C ASN A 187 -14.18 -5.09 -13.57
N ALA A 188 -13.66 -5.38 -12.37
CA ALA A 188 -12.55 -6.30 -12.22
C ALA A 188 -12.91 -7.46 -13.15
N PRO A 189 -11.96 -7.85 -14.04
CA PRO A 189 -12.25 -8.43 -15.35
C PRO A 189 -13.52 -9.24 -15.24
N ASP A 190 -14.62 -8.76 -15.85
CA ASP A 190 -15.97 -9.29 -15.64
C ASP A 190 -15.81 -10.79 -15.52
N THR A 191 -15.92 -11.34 -14.31
CA THR A 191 -15.56 -12.74 -14.19
C THR A 191 -16.56 -13.44 -15.09
N THR A 192 -16.08 -14.25 -16.01
CA THR A 192 -16.95 -15.12 -16.81
C THR A 192 -17.48 -16.26 -15.94
N TYR A 193 -17.57 -16.05 -14.62
CA TYR A 193 -17.99 -17.03 -13.67
C TYR A 193 -19.44 -17.38 -13.93
N VAL A 194 -19.60 -18.47 -14.65
CA VAL A 194 -20.86 -19.16 -14.82
C VAL A 194 -20.81 -20.33 -13.85
N PRO A 195 -21.68 -20.35 -12.82
CA PRO A 195 -21.75 -21.47 -11.91
C PRO A 195 -21.97 -22.78 -12.68
N PRO A 196 -21.18 -23.84 -12.41
CA PRO A 196 -21.45 -25.15 -12.98
C PRO A 196 -22.88 -25.59 -12.66
N ASP A 197 -23.56 -26.14 -13.66
CA ASP A 197 -24.89 -26.70 -13.48
C ASP A 197 -24.79 -27.97 -12.62
N ILE A 198 -25.46 -27.94 -11.47
CA ILE A 198 -25.52 -29.06 -10.53
C ILE A 198 -26.91 -29.10 -9.91
N LYS A 199 -27.54 -30.27 -9.98
CA LYS A 199 -28.84 -30.46 -9.36
C LYS A 199 -28.70 -30.44 -7.83
N PRO A 200 -29.55 -29.74 -7.07
CA PRO A 200 -29.45 -29.66 -5.62
C PRO A 200 -29.39 -31.03 -4.90
N GLU A 201 -30.08 -32.05 -5.42
CA GLU A 201 -30.07 -33.42 -4.90
C GLU A 201 -28.72 -34.14 -5.07
N SER A 202 -27.88 -33.68 -5.99
CA SER A 202 -26.55 -34.25 -6.24
C SER A 202 -25.46 -33.68 -5.33
N VAL A 203 -25.79 -32.69 -4.49
CA VAL A 203 -24.83 -32.03 -3.57
C VAL A 203 -24.79 -32.80 -2.24
N PRO A 204 -23.67 -33.48 -1.90
CA PRO A 204 -23.55 -34.18 -0.62
C PRO A 204 -23.66 -33.22 0.56
N ARG A 205 -24.47 -33.59 1.56
CA ARG A 205 -24.73 -32.75 2.74
C ARG A 205 -23.73 -33.06 3.84
N GLY A 206 -22.94 -32.06 4.22
CA GLY A 206 -22.07 -32.12 5.39
C GLY A 206 -22.82 -31.81 6.69
N GLU A 207 -22.15 -32.06 7.81
CA GLU A 207 -22.67 -31.86 9.17
C GLU A 207 -22.21 -30.51 9.76
N ILE A 208 -23.00 -29.98 10.70
CA ILE A 208 -22.63 -28.83 11.53
C ILE A 208 -22.53 -29.31 12.97
N LYS A 209 -21.39 -29.00 13.61
CA LYS A 209 -21.18 -29.18 15.05
C LYS A 209 -20.98 -27.83 15.71
N THR A 210 -21.52 -27.64 16.90
CA THR A 210 -21.39 -26.39 17.66
C THR A 210 -20.67 -26.62 18.97
N LEU A 211 -19.94 -25.60 19.42
CA LEU A 211 -19.24 -25.59 20.71
C LEU A 211 -19.09 -24.16 21.22
N SER A 212 -18.67 -24.02 22.47
CA SER A 212 -18.29 -22.74 23.07
C SER A 212 -16.80 -22.75 23.42
N PHE A 213 -16.10 -21.65 23.11
CA PHE A 213 -14.69 -21.45 23.44
C PHE A 213 -14.55 -20.33 24.48
N LYS A 214 -13.83 -20.59 25.58
CA LYS A 214 -13.75 -19.71 26.76
C LYS A 214 -12.32 -19.42 27.24
N ASP A 215 -11.35 -20.21 26.79
CA ASP A 215 -10.00 -20.25 27.37
C ASP A 215 -9.00 -19.53 26.46
N SER A 216 -9.29 -18.27 26.12
CA SER A 216 -8.39 -17.45 25.31
C SER A 216 -7.36 -16.74 26.18
N ALA A 217 -6.07 -16.94 25.89
CA ALA A 217 -4.99 -16.19 26.51
C ALA A 217 -4.76 -14.85 25.78
N ILE A 218 -4.97 -14.82 24.46
CA ILE A 218 -4.84 -13.62 23.63
C ILE A 218 -6.00 -12.64 23.86
N PHE A 219 -7.22 -13.14 24.07
CA PHE A 219 -8.39 -12.33 24.42
C PHE A 219 -8.97 -12.76 25.77
N PRO A 220 -8.35 -12.38 26.90
CA PRO A 220 -8.72 -12.88 28.22
C PRO A 220 -10.19 -12.64 28.59
N GLY A 221 -10.79 -13.67 29.21
CA GLY A 221 -12.14 -13.61 29.76
C GLY A 221 -13.28 -13.63 28.74
N THR A 222 -12.98 -13.75 27.46
CA THR A 222 -14.01 -13.84 26.41
C THR A 222 -14.63 -15.22 26.33
N VAL A 223 -15.93 -15.26 26.09
CA VAL A 223 -16.69 -16.44 25.68
C VAL A 223 -17.21 -16.20 24.26
N ARG A 224 -17.15 -17.22 23.40
CA ARG A 224 -17.67 -17.18 22.03
C ARG A 224 -18.20 -18.52 21.57
N ASP A 225 -19.24 -18.47 20.73
CA ASP A 225 -19.78 -19.65 20.09
C ASP A 225 -19.08 -19.90 18.75
N VAL A 226 -18.86 -21.18 18.46
CA VAL A 226 -18.18 -21.65 17.25
C VAL A 226 -19.03 -22.74 16.62
N ALA A 227 -19.29 -22.62 15.32
CA ALA A 227 -19.83 -23.71 14.52
C ALA A 227 -18.75 -24.26 13.58
N VAL A 228 -18.77 -25.57 13.35
CA VAL A 228 -17.81 -26.27 12.52
C VAL A 228 -18.58 -27.07 11.48
N PHE A 229 -18.37 -26.73 10.21
CA PHE A 229 -18.87 -27.46 9.06
C PHE A 229 -17.87 -28.52 8.62
N ILE A 230 -18.31 -29.77 8.63
CA ILE A 230 -17.52 -30.92 8.15
C ILE A 230 -18.20 -31.42 6.86
N PRO A 231 -17.56 -31.27 5.68
CA PRO A 231 -18.16 -31.70 4.42
C PRO A 231 -18.25 -33.22 4.35
N ALA A 232 -19.28 -33.76 3.69
CA ALA A 232 -19.50 -35.21 3.58
C ALA A 232 -18.34 -35.95 2.89
N GLN A 233 -17.56 -35.24 2.07
CA GLN A 233 -16.42 -35.75 1.33
C GLN A 233 -15.15 -35.88 2.20
N TYR A 234 -15.16 -35.40 3.45
CA TYR A 234 -14.03 -35.51 4.35
C TYR A 234 -13.93 -36.90 4.98
N ASP A 235 -12.82 -37.60 4.74
CA ASP A 235 -12.59 -38.98 5.18
C ASP A 235 -11.57 -39.11 6.34
N GLY A 236 -10.99 -38.00 6.80
CA GLY A 236 -9.97 -37.99 7.85
C GLY A 236 -8.59 -38.50 7.43
N VAL A 237 -8.38 -38.88 6.17
CA VAL A 237 -7.10 -39.42 5.70
C VAL A 237 -6.09 -38.30 5.49
N LYS A 238 -6.44 -37.28 4.69
CA LYS A 238 -5.60 -36.11 4.39
C LYS A 238 -6.05 -34.88 5.22
N PRO A 239 -5.12 -33.94 5.52
CA PRO A 239 -5.52 -32.64 6.05
C PRO A 239 -6.49 -31.94 5.09
N ALA A 240 -7.60 -31.43 5.62
CA ALA A 240 -8.54 -30.62 4.86
C ALA A 240 -8.04 -29.18 4.73
N CYS A 241 -8.44 -28.52 3.65
CA CYS A 241 -8.39 -27.06 3.60
C CYS A 241 -9.30 -26.48 4.70
N VAL A 242 -9.07 -25.21 5.07
CA VAL A 242 -9.84 -24.53 6.12
C VAL A 242 -10.44 -23.25 5.59
N TYR A 243 -11.70 -23.02 5.90
CA TYR A 243 -12.40 -21.77 5.67
C TYR A 243 -12.79 -21.19 7.04
N VAL A 244 -12.27 -20.02 7.39
CA VAL A 244 -12.63 -19.32 8.63
C VAL A 244 -13.58 -18.19 8.31
N LYS A 245 -14.70 -18.13 9.01
CA LYS A 245 -15.71 -17.09 8.89
C LYS A 245 -15.86 -16.33 10.19
N THR A 246 -15.70 -15.01 10.13
CA THR A 246 -16.02 -14.11 11.23
C THR A 246 -17.53 -13.93 11.36
N ASP A 247 -17.98 -13.53 12.55
CA ASP A 247 -19.40 -13.23 12.86
C ASP A 247 -20.32 -14.45 12.87
N GLY A 248 -19.74 -15.63 13.02
CA GLY A 248 -20.49 -16.87 13.26
C GLY A 248 -21.14 -17.47 12.01
N TYR A 249 -22.03 -18.41 12.24
CA TYR A 249 -22.54 -19.32 11.23
C TYR A 249 -23.75 -18.78 10.46
N ASN A 250 -23.79 -19.03 9.15
CA ASN A 250 -24.97 -18.83 8.30
C ASN A 250 -25.30 -20.10 7.48
N PRO A 251 -26.56 -20.59 7.49
CA PRO A 251 -26.96 -21.77 6.71
C PRO A 251 -26.88 -21.60 5.19
N VAL A 252 -27.02 -20.38 4.67
CA VAL A 252 -26.84 -20.09 3.24
C VAL A 252 -25.39 -20.37 2.83
N GLU A 253 -24.44 -19.86 3.62
CA GLU A 253 -23.01 -20.04 3.38
C GLU A 253 -22.59 -21.52 3.43
N LYS A 254 -23.15 -22.31 4.36
CA LYS A 254 -22.98 -23.77 4.36
C LYS A 254 -23.40 -24.39 3.02
N GLY A 255 -24.60 -24.07 2.54
CA GLY A 255 -25.11 -24.62 1.28
C GLY A 255 -24.24 -24.25 0.08
N LEU A 256 -23.69 -23.03 0.07
CA LEU A 256 -22.76 -22.58 -0.96
C LEU A 256 -21.43 -23.32 -0.89
N LEU A 257 -20.86 -23.53 0.29
CA LEU A 257 -19.64 -24.33 0.49
C LEU A 257 -19.83 -25.79 0.03
N GLU A 258 -20.95 -26.43 0.40
CA GLU A 258 -21.28 -27.78 -0.08
C GLU A 258 -21.32 -27.85 -1.60
N THR A 259 -21.96 -26.86 -2.22
CA THR A 259 -22.07 -26.77 -3.68
C THR A 259 -20.69 -26.61 -4.33
N LEU A 260 -19.86 -25.70 -3.84
CA LEU A 260 -18.50 -25.44 -4.36
C LEU A 260 -17.56 -26.65 -4.22
N ILE A 261 -17.70 -27.43 -3.14
CA ILE A 261 -16.94 -28.67 -2.94
C ILE A 261 -17.47 -29.76 -3.90
N ALA A 262 -18.79 -29.87 -4.07
CA ALA A 262 -19.39 -30.84 -4.98
C ALA A 262 -19.03 -30.58 -6.46
N THR A 263 -18.96 -29.30 -6.86
CA THR A 263 -18.55 -28.87 -8.20
C THR A 263 -17.04 -28.85 -8.41
N LYS A 264 -16.24 -29.13 -7.36
CA LYS A 264 -14.76 -29.11 -7.35
C LYS A 264 -14.15 -27.74 -7.65
N GLU A 265 -14.92 -26.67 -7.49
CA GLU A 265 -14.42 -25.30 -7.54
C GLU A 265 -13.60 -24.96 -6.29
N MET A 266 -13.86 -25.67 -5.19
CA MET A 266 -13.16 -25.58 -3.93
C MET A 266 -12.72 -26.98 -3.49
N PRO A 267 -11.49 -27.16 -2.96
CA PRO A 267 -11.07 -28.44 -2.39
C PRO A 267 -11.94 -28.80 -1.17
N VAL A 268 -11.86 -30.07 -0.74
CA VAL A 268 -12.52 -30.51 0.50
C VAL A 268 -12.06 -29.61 1.66
N THR A 269 -13.00 -28.81 2.17
CA THR A 269 -12.73 -27.72 3.11
C THR A 269 -13.64 -27.79 4.32
N ILE A 270 -13.04 -27.72 5.50
CA ILE A 270 -13.75 -27.61 6.77
C ILE A 270 -13.99 -26.13 7.07
N GLY A 271 -15.24 -25.77 7.36
CA GLY A 271 -15.62 -24.41 7.74
C GLY A 271 -15.57 -24.23 9.26
N VAL A 272 -14.93 -23.16 9.73
CA VAL A 272 -14.90 -22.76 11.15
C VAL A 272 -15.50 -21.36 11.25
N PHE A 273 -16.71 -21.29 11.79
CA PHE A 273 -17.50 -20.08 11.91
C PHE A 273 -17.44 -19.61 13.35
N VAL A 274 -16.83 -18.46 13.60
CA VAL A 274 -16.54 -17.97 14.95
C VAL A 274 -17.25 -16.65 15.21
N GLN A 275 -18.01 -16.60 16.30
CA GLN A 275 -18.52 -15.33 16.82
C GLN A 275 -17.39 -14.54 17.51
N PRO A 276 -17.45 -13.19 17.49
CA PRO A 276 -16.52 -12.40 18.27
C PRO A 276 -16.66 -12.71 19.77
N GLY A 277 -15.58 -12.55 20.52
CA GLY A 277 -15.60 -12.71 21.96
C GLY A 277 -16.56 -11.73 22.65
N ASN A 278 -17.19 -12.19 23.71
CA ASN A 278 -17.87 -11.33 24.68
C ASN A 278 -17.34 -11.65 26.08
N VAL A 279 -16.92 -10.64 26.83
CA VAL A 279 -16.61 -10.81 28.25
C VAL A 279 -17.92 -10.70 29.03
N PRO A 280 -18.43 -11.78 29.65
CA PRO A 280 -19.66 -11.72 30.41
C PRO A 280 -19.51 -10.76 31.58
N ALA A 281 -20.53 -9.94 31.83
CA ALA A 281 -20.52 -9.08 33.01
C ALA A 281 -20.71 -9.93 34.28
N PRO A 282 -20.02 -9.60 35.39
CA PRO A 282 -20.16 -10.34 36.64
C PRO A 282 -21.55 -10.17 37.27
N VAL A 283 -22.29 -9.12 36.89
CA VAL A 283 -23.63 -8.82 37.41
C VAL A 283 -24.70 -9.29 36.39
N PRO A 284 -25.62 -10.21 36.77
CA PRO A 284 -26.70 -10.67 35.90
C PRO A 284 -27.53 -9.52 35.33
N GLY A 285 -27.89 -9.61 34.04
CA GLY A 285 -28.71 -8.60 33.36
C GLY A 285 -27.95 -7.33 32.92
N THR A 286 -26.64 -7.25 33.15
CA THR A 286 -25.81 -6.13 32.68
C THR A 286 -25.09 -6.46 31.38
N LEU A 287 -24.76 -5.43 30.60
CA LEU A 287 -24.12 -5.57 29.30
C LEU A 287 -22.66 -6.04 29.47
N GLY A 288 -22.35 -7.21 28.91
CA GLY A 288 -20.97 -7.68 28.79
C GLY A 288 -20.13 -6.80 27.86
N ARG A 289 -18.81 -6.86 27.98
CA ARG A 289 -17.91 -6.17 27.06
C ARG A 289 -17.82 -6.95 25.76
N ARG A 290 -18.52 -6.47 24.73
CA ARG A 290 -18.38 -6.96 23.35
C ARG A 290 -16.95 -6.71 22.88
N ASN A 291 -16.30 -7.73 22.34
CA ASN A 291 -14.92 -7.64 21.92
C ASN A 291 -14.77 -7.54 20.39
N ARG A 292 -15.87 -7.53 19.63
CA ARG A 292 -15.85 -7.56 18.15
C ARG A 292 -14.88 -6.54 17.54
N ASP A 293 -15.09 -5.25 17.79
CA ASP A 293 -14.28 -4.21 17.15
C ASP A 293 -12.82 -4.25 17.63
N PHE A 294 -12.60 -4.65 18.89
CA PHE A 294 -11.28 -4.85 19.45
C PHE A 294 -10.54 -6.06 18.85
N GLU A 295 -11.25 -7.16 18.60
CA GLU A 295 -10.70 -8.37 18.00
C GLU A 295 -10.50 -8.22 16.49
N TYR A 296 -11.33 -7.45 15.80
CA TYR A 296 -11.42 -7.45 14.33
C TYR A 296 -10.78 -6.22 13.67
N ASP A 297 -10.94 -5.03 14.23
CA ASP A 297 -10.50 -3.78 13.58
C ASP A 297 -9.07 -3.38 13.95
N GLY A 298 -8.43 -4.06 14.90
CA GLY A 298 -7.02 -3.82 15.25
C GLY A 298 -6.07 -4.22 14.11
N VAL A 299 -5.09 -3.36 13.81
CA VAL A 299 -4.14 -3.53 12.69
C VAL A 299 -2.84 -4.25 13.08
N GLY A 300 -2.93 -5.15 14.06
CA GLY A 300 -1.85 -6.03 14.50
C GLY A 300 -2.23 -7.51 14.43
N ASP A 301 -1.39 -8.40 14.94
CA ASP A 301 -1.50 -9.84 14.68
C ASP A 301 -2.27 -10.66 15.73
N ASN A 302 -2.81 -10.02 16.77
CA ASN A 302 -3.55 -10.70 17.84
C ASN A 302 -4.69 -11.58 17.31
N ASN A 303 -5.47 -11.10 16.33
CA ASN A 303 -6.58 -11.87 15.78
C ASN A 303 -6.10 -13.17 15.12
N VAL A 304 -5.10 -13.09 14.25
CA VAL A 304 -4.61 -14.27 13.54
C VAL A 304 -3.89 -15.24 14.48
N ARG A 305 -3.16 -14.72 15.47
CA ARG A 305 -2.58 -15.54 16.54
C ARG A 305 -3.66 -16.28 17.32
N PHE A 306 -4.75 -15.61 17.69
CA PHE A 306 -5.90 -16.27 18.32
C PHE A 306 -6.44 -17.42 17.46
N LEU A 307 -6.61 -17.20 16.15
CA LEU A 307 -7.08 -18.23 15.24
C LEU A 307 -6.15 -19.44 15.17
N VAL A 308 -4.84 -19.22 15.02
CA VAL A 308 -3.89 -20.31 14.72
C VAL A 308 -3.23 -20.94 15.95
N GLU A 309 -3.07 -20.19 17.04
CA GLU A 309 -2.46 -20.66 18.29
C GLU A 309 -3.50 -21.30 19.22
N GLU A 310 -4.76 -20.81 19.19
CA GLU A 310 -5.80 -21.22 20.15
C GLU A 310 -6.97 -21.95 19.48
N LEU A 311 -7.71 -21.25 18.60
CA LEU A 311 -9.02 -21.70 18.14
C LEU A 311 -8.96 -22.92 17.20
N LEU A 312 -8.20 -22.84 16.11
CA LEU A 312 -8.12 -23.93 15.14
C LEU A 312 -7.53 -25.22 15.77
N PRO A 313 -6.47 -25.17 16.60
CA PRO A 313 -6.01 -26.35 17.34
C PRO A 313 -7.07 -26.93 18.28
N PHE A 314 -7.85 -26.08 18.96
CA PHE A 314 -8.94 -26.53 19.82
C PHE A 314 -10.04 -27.26 19.04
N VAL A 315 -10.50 -26.67 17.92
CA VAL A 315 -11.50 -27.27 17.03
C VAL A 315 -11.03 -28.61 16.48
N ALA A 316 -9.77 -28.68 16.03
CA ALA A 316 -9.17 -29.90 15.49
C ALA A 316 -9.20 -31.04 16.52
N ARG A 317 -8.85 -30.76 17.79
CA ARG A 317 -8.90 -31.75 18.87
C ARG A 317 -10.33 -32.17 19.21
N GLN A 318 -11.24 -31.22 19.35
CA GLN A 318 -12.61 -31.49 19.81
C GLN A 318 -13.37 -32.45 18.88
N PHE A 319 -13.09 -32.38 17.57
CA PHE A 319 -13.78 -33.18 16.56
C PHE A 319 -12.88 -34.18 15.83
N ASN A 320 -11.65 -34.39 16.32
CA ASN A 320 -10.64 -35.27 15.71
C ASN A 320 -10.42 -34.98 14.20
N LEU A 321 -10.26 -33.70 13.86
CA LEU A 321 -10.10 -33.22 12.49
C LEU A 321 -8.61 -32.97 12.19
N LYS A 322 -8.18 -33.35 11.00
CA LYS A 322 -6.90 -32.94 10.41
C LYS A 322 -7.11 -31.68 9.58
N LEU A 323 -6.73 -30.53 10.14
CA LEU A 323 -6.78 -29.23 9.46
C LEU A 323 -5.40 -28.91 8.90
N SER A 324 -5.31 -28.45 7.64
CA SER A 324 -4.03 -27.97 7.10
C SER A 324 -3.51 -26.78 7.92
N ALA A 325 -2.19 -26.71 8.08
CA ALA A 325 -1.48 -25.60 8.72
C ALA A 325 -0.94 -24.57 7.71
N ASN A 326 -0.95 -24.91 6.41
CA ASN A 326 -0.40 -24.06 5.37
C ASN A 326 -1.39 -22.95 4.99
N GLY A 327 -0.94 -21.71 4.95
CA GLY A 327 -1.73 -20.57 4.49
C GLY A 327 -2.30 -20.74 3.08
N ASN A 328 -1.65 -21.54 2.22
CA ASN A 328 -2.17 -21.89 0.89
C ASN A 328 -3.42 -22.78 0.92
N ASP A 329 -3.71 -23.42 2.04
CA ASP A 329 -4.90 -24.26 2.21
C ASP A 329 -5.96 -23.58 3.08
N ARG A 330 -5.77 -22.28 3.38
CA ARG A 330 -6.60 -21.53 4.31
C ARG A 330 -7.16 -20.27 3.69
N CYS A 331 -8.48 -20.13 3.79
CA CYS A 331 -9.24 -18.95 3.45
C CYS A 331 -9.85 -18.34 4.72
N ILE A 332 -9.86 -17.02 4.81
CA ILE A 332 -10.62 -16.29 5.84
C ILE A 332 -11.58 -15.30 5.18
N ALA A 333 -12.78 -15.16 5.73
CA ALA A 333 -13.84 -14.37 5.14
C ALA A 333 -14.65 -13.62 6.18
N GLY A 334 -15.15 -12.44 5.79
CA GLY A 334 -15.98 -11.61 6.65
C GLY A 334 -16.57 -10.40 5.94
N GLY A 335 -17.56 -9.78 6.58
CA GLY A 335 -18.13 -8.51 6.16
C GLY A 335 -17.84 -7.41 7.20
N SER A 336 -17.76 -6.14 6.79
CA SER A 336 -17.54 -5.03 7.74
C SER A 336 -16.22 -5.23 8.52
N SER A 337 -16.24 -5.15 9.85
CA SER A 337 -15.05 -5.45 10.69
C SER A 337 -14.52 -6.87 10.45
N GLY A 338 -15.39 -7.82 10.12
CA GLY A 338 -14.97 -9.16 9.72
C GLY A 338 -14.14 -9.17 8.43
N GLY A 339 -14.41 -8.25 7.51
CA GLY A 339 -13.69 -8.09 6.24
C GLY A 339 -12.26 -7.57 6.45
N ILE A 340 -12.09 -6.53 7.27
CA ILE A 340 -10.75 -6.06 7.66
C ILE A 340 -10.02 -7.11 8.49
N ALA A 341 -10.68 -7.83 9.41
CA ALA A 341 -10.07 -8.93 10.15
C ALA A 341 -9.55 -10.03 9.21
N ALA A 342 -10.33 -10.38 8.18
CA ALA A 342 -9.93 -11.35 7.16
C ALA A 342 -8.69 -10.88 6.38
N PHE A 343 -8.69 -9.63 5.91
CA PHE A 343 -7.53 -9.07 5.22
C PHE A 343 -6.31 -8.99 6.13
N ASN A 344 -6.46 -8.45 7.34
CA ASN A 344 -5.40 -8.27 8.32
C ASN A 344 -4.77 -9.62 8.71
N ALA A 345 -5.57 -10.67 8.92
CA ALA A 345 -5.04 -11.99 9.26
C ALA A 345 -4.08 -12.54 8.19
N ALA A 346 -4.45 -12.41 6.91
CA ALA A 346 -3.58 -12.80 5.80
C ALA A 346 -2.40 -11.84 5.60
N TRP A 347 -2.62 -10.54 5.81
CA TRP A 347 -1.58 -9.53 5.67
C TRP A 347 -0.51 -9.68 6.74
N GLU A 348 -0.87 -9.91 7.99
CA GLU A 348 0.07 -10.15 9.08
C GLU A 348 0.74 -11.52 8.98
N ARG A 349 -0.01 -12.56 8.57
CA ARG A 349 0.47 -13.94 8.53
C ARG A 349 0.07 -14.65 7.22
N PRO A 350 0.74 -14.35 6.10
CA PRO A 350 0.48 -15.02 4.83
C PRO A 350 0.80 -16.52 4.87
N ASP A 351 1.67 -16.94 5.79
CA ASP A 351 1.94 -18.35 6.10
C ASP A 351 0.77 -19.05 6.81
N ALA A 352 -0.13 -18.29 7.45
CA ALA A 352 -1.34 -18.78 8.10
C ALA A 352 -2.59 -18.66 7.21
N PHE A 353 -2.71 -17.59 6.42
CA PHE A 353 -3.83 -17.37 5.50
C PHE A 353 -3.33 -16.67 4.23
N SER A 354 -3.62 -17.23 3.07
CA SER A 354 -3.26 -16.60 1.78
C SER A 354 -4.48 -16.27 0.91
N ARG A 355 -5.70 -16.60 1.36
CA ARG A 355 -6.95 -16.36 0.63
C ARG A 355 -7.91 -15.56 1.49
N VAL A 356 -8.43 -14.47 0.94
CA VAL A 356 -9.25 -13.50 1.69
C VAL A 356 -10.53 -13.19 0.92
N TYR A 357 -11.69 -13.29 1.58
CA TYR A 357 -12.92 -12.67 1.11
C TYR A 357 -13.36 -11.56 2.06
N ALA A 358 -13.24 -10.31 1.64
CA ALA A 358 -13.59 -9.14 2.45
C ALA A 358 -14.70 -8.32 1.76
N ASN A 359 -15.89 -8.30 2.35
CA ASN A 359 -17.04 -7.60 1.81
C ASN A 359 -17.33 -6.34 2.65
N SER A 360 -17.29 -5.16 2.04
CA SER A 360 -17.34 -3.86 2.71
C SER A 360 -16.40 -3.81 3.91
N GLY A 361 -15.11 -4.10 3.70
CA GLY A 361 -14.14 -4.22 4.79
C GLY A 361 -14.01 -2.90 5.56
N SER A 362 -14.01 -2.93 6.89
CA SER A 362 -13.86 -1.72 7.71
C SER A 362 -12.45 -1.14 7.70
N PHE A 363 -11.93 -0.78 6.52
CA PHE A 363 -10.67 -0.04 6.34
C PHE A 363 -10.79 1.44 6.74
N VAL A 364 -11.75 1.78 7.59
CA VAL A 364 -11.95 3.11 8.15
C VAL A 364 -11.20 3.27 9.48
N ALA A 365 -11.29 4.44 10.11
CA ALA A 365 -10.57 4.79 11.33
C ALA A 365 -11.22 4.28 12.63
N PHE A 366 -11.72 3.05 12.69
CA PHE A 366 -12.18 2.45 13.96
C PHE A 366 -11.02 2.14 14.91
N ARG A 367 -9.97 1.50 14.39
CA ARG A 367 -8.76 1.16 15.16
C ARG A 367 -7.53 1.07 14.25
N GLY A 368 -7.34 2.08 13.41
CA GLY A 368 -6.18 2.16 12.51
C GLY A 368 -6.41 1.60 11.09
N GLY A 369 -7.59 1.04 10.80
CA GLY A 369 -7.88 0.43 9.48
C GLY A 369 -7.58 1.33 8.28
N HIS A 370 -7.83 2.63 8.39
CA HIS A 370 -7.48 3.65 7.39
C HIS A 370 -5.99 3.74 7.01
N GLU A 371 -5.09 3.15 7.79
CA GLU A 371 -3.67 3.07 7.45
C GLU A 371 -3.37 1.97 6.43
N PHE A 372 -4.23 0.96 6.27
CA PHE A 372 -3.97 -0.18 5.36
C PHE A 372 -3.65 0.23 3.92
N PRO A 373 -4.40 1.14 3.26
CA PRO A 373 -4.04 1.59 1.93
C PRO A 373 -2.63 2.20 1.87
N THR A 374 -2.20 2.87 2.92
CA THR A 374 -0.83 3.41 3.03
C THR A 374 0.19 2.31 3.28
N LEU A 375 -0.06 1.39 4.21
CA LEU A 375 0.86 0.29 4.56
C LEU A 375 1.06 -0.67 3.38
N VAL A 376 -0.01 -1.02 2.65
CA VAL A 376 0.07 -1.87 1.45
C VAL A 376 1.04 -1.32 0.41
N ARG A 377 1.12 0.01 0.28
CA ARG A 377 2.04 0.69 -0.67
C ARG A 377 3.50 0.68 -0.21
N LYS A 378 3.75 0.56 1.09
CA LYS A 378 5.09 0.71 1.69
C LYS A 378 5.75 -0.64 2.00
N PHE A 379 4.98 -1.70 2.15
CA PHE A 379 5.50 -3.05 2.40
C PHE A 379 5.71 -3.82 1.09
N GLU A 380 6.60 -4.81 1.14
CA GLU A 380 6.71 -5.82 0.09
C GLU A 380 5.36 -6.52 -0.13
N ALA A 381 5.02 -6.80 -1.39
CA ALA A 381 3.79 -7.52 -1.69
C ALA A 381 3.85 -8.92 -1.07
N LYS A 382 2.76 -9.32 -0.41
CA LYS A 382 2.65 -10.61 0.28
C LYS A 382 1.92 -11.62 -0.62
N PRO A 383 2.15 -12.93 -0.47
CA PRO A 383 1.50 -13.97 -1.28
C PRO A 383 0.04 -14.16 -0.84
N ILE A 384 -0.78 -13.15 -1.15
CA ILE A 384 -2.19 -13.06 -0.76
C ILE A 384 -3.01 -12.92 -2.03
N ARG A 385 -4.05 -13.76 -2.12
CA ARG A 385 -5.11 -13.63 -3.09
C ARG A 385 -6.36 -13.13 -2.39
N ALA A 386 -6.87 -11.98 -2.81
CA ALA A 386 -7.99 -11.34 -2.13
C ALA A 386 -9.15 -11.06 -3.07
N TYR A 387 -10.37 -11.29 -2.61
CA TYR A 387 -11.59 -10.85 -3.28
C TYR A 387 -12.26 -9.84 -2.36
N LEU A 388 -12.31 -8.58 -2.81
CA LEU A 388 -12.86 -7.46 -2.06
C LEU A 388 -14.13 -6.97 -2.76
N THR A 389 -15.11 -6.52 -1.98
CA THR A 389 -16.29 -5.86 -2.53
C THR A 389 -16.67 -4.64 -1.71
N THR A 390 -17.41 -3.72 -2.29
CA THR A 390 -17.96 -2.55 -1.59
C THR A 390 -19.33 -2.15 -2.15
N GLY A 391 -20.18 -1.51 -1.34
CA GLY A 391 -21.46 -0.97 -1.76
C GLY A 391 -21.32 0.47 -2.29
N THR A 392 -22.05 0.87 -3.33
CA THR A 392 -22.07 2.29 -3.76
C THR A 392 -22.78 3.22 -2.77
N HIS A 393 -23.60 2.66 -1.88
CA HIS A 393 -24.32 3.36 -0.82
C HIS A 393 -23.92 2.78 0.55
N ASP A 394 -22.63 2.47 0.71
CA ASP A 394 -22.08 1.91 1.94
C ASP A 394 -22.21 2.89 3.13
N MET A 395 -21.82 2.43 4.32
CA MET A 395 -21.86 3.23 5.54
C MET A 395 -20.90 4.43 5.46
N GLU A 396 -21.34 5.54 6.03
CA GLU A 396 -20.51 6.69 6.38
C GLU A 396 -20.78 7.05 7.84
N ASN A 397 -19.71 7.22 8.61
CA ASN A 397 -19.79 7.70 9.98
C ASN A 397 -18.51 8.44 10.39
N THR A 398 -18.33 8.74 11.67
CA THR A 398 -17.15 9.46 12.19
C THR A 398 -15.82 8.77 11.93
N ALA A 399 -15.81 7.47 11.62
CA ALA A 399 -14.60 6.73 11.24
C ALA A 399 -14.24 6.90 9.76
N GLY A 400 -15.18 7.33 8.91
CA GLY A 400 -14.98 7.52 7.48
C GLY A 400 -16.13 6.96 6.62
N ASP A 401 -15.91 7.00 5.31
CA ASP A 401 -16.79 6.46 4.26
C ASP A 401 -16.22 5.13 3.75
N TRP A 402 -16.99 4.04 3.88
CA TRP A 402 -16.54 2.70 3.46
C TRP A 402 -16.31 2.61 1.96
N PHE A 403 -17.20 3.20 1.15
CA PHE A 403 -17.10 3.15 -0.30
C PHE A 403 -15.83 3.86 -0.78
N LEU A 404 -15.49 5.00 -0.16
CA LEU A 404 -14.27 5.74 -0.48
C LEU A 404 -13.00 4.99 -0.04
N LEU A 405 -12.98 4.47 1.19
CA LEU A 405 -11.80 3.78 1.73
C LEU A 405 -11.55 2.43 1.04
N ASP A 406 -12.60 1.69 0.68
CA ASP A 406 -12.49 0.46 -0.11
C ASP A 406 -11.88 0.73 -1.50
N GLN A 407 -12.23 1.86 -2.14
CA GLN A 407 -11.60 2.29 -3.40
C GLN A 407 -10.13 2.71 -3.22
N GLU A 408 -9.79 3.30 -2.07
CA GLU A 408 -8.39 3.59 -1.75
C GLU A 408 -7.58 2.30 -1.60
N MET A 409 -8.19 1.29 -0.95
CA MET A 409 -7.62 -0.03 -0.80
C MET A 409 -7.43 -0.75 -2.14
N ASP A 410 -8.42 -0.69 -3.05
CA ASP A 410 -8.29 -1.16 -4.44
C ASP A 410 -7.07 -0.53 -5.13
N LYS A 411 -6.95 0.79 -5.09
CA LYS A 411 -5.82 1.51 -5.70
C LYS A 411 -4.49 1.13 -5.07
N ALA A 412 -4.44 0.87 -3.76
CA ALA A 412 -3.23 0.47 -3.05
C ALA A 412 -2.78 -0.95 -3.44
N LEU A 413 -3.72 -1.91 -3.47
CA LEU A 413 -3.48 -3.29 -3.88
C LEU A 413 -2.99 -3.36 -5.33
N LYS A 414 -3.63 -2.59 -6.23
CA LYS A 414 -3.21 -2.45 -7.63
C LYS A 414 -1.81 -1.90 -7.77
N PHE A 415 -1.53 -0.79 -7.10
CA PHE A 415 -0.23 -0.12 -7.15
C PHE A 415 0.91 -1.04 -6.67
N SER A 416 0.60 -1.90 -5.72
CA SER A 416 1.57 -2.80 -5.10
C SER A 416 1.61 -4.19 -5.76
N GLY A 417 0.76 -4.41 -6.77
CA GLY A 417 0.76 -5.59 -7.62
C GLY A 417 0.21 -6.87 -6.98
N TYR A 418 -0.69 -6.77 -6.00
CA TYR A 418 -1.33 -7.94 -5.38
C TYR A 418 -2.20 -8.72 -6.38
N ASP A 419 -2.38 -10.03 -6.18
CA ASP A 419 -3.39 -10.82 -6.90
C ASP A 419 -4.74 -10.61 -6.22
N TYR A 420 -5.54 -9.69 -6.73
CA TYR A 420 -6.83 -9.39 -6.13
C TYR A 420 -7.92 -9.12 -7.16
N PHE A 421 -9.17 -9.22 -6.69
CA PHE A 421 -10.37 -8.83 -7.42
C PHE A 421 -11.14 -7.83 -6.57
N PHE A 422 -11.66 -6.75 -7.17
CA PHE A 422 -12.45 -5.74 -6.48
C PHE A 422 -13.77 -5.48 -7.20
N ARG A 423 -14.88 -5.64 -6.48
CA ARG A 423 -16.23 -5.46 -7.03
C ARG A 423 -16.97 -4.34 -6.34
N ILE A 424 -17.40 -3.36 -7.12
CA ILE A 424 -18.37 -2.35 -6.69
C ILE A 424 -19.77 -2.88 -6.96
N ILE A 425 -20.63 -2.82 -5.95
CA ILE A 425 -21.99 -3.36 -5.98
C ILE A 425 -22.96 -2.21 -5.71
N ASN A 426 -23.96 -2.04 -6.58
CA ASN A 426 -25.02 -1.09 -6.27
C ASN A 426 -25.85 -1.61 -5.08
N GLY A 427 -25.68 -1.01 -3.92
CA GLY A 427 -26.31 -1.47 -2.69
C GLY A 427 -25.71 -0.81 -1.44
N GLY A 428 -26.29 -1.16 -0.29
CA GLY A 428 -25.85 -0.66 1.02
C GLY A 428 -24.63 -1.41 1.58
N HIS A 429 -24.35 -1.18 2.87
CA HIS A 429 -23.30 -1.91 3.59
C HIS A 429 -23.46 -3.41 3.45
N VAL A 430 -22.35 -4.09 3.16
CA VAL A 430 -22.24 -5.53 2.93
C VAL A 430 -23.12 -6.09 1.79
N ALA A 431 -23.48 -5.25 0.83
CA ALA A 431 -24.27 -5.69 -0.34
C ALA A 431 -23.58 -6.81 -1.12
N GLY A 432 -24.40 -7.73 -1.64
CA GLY A 432 -23.96 -8.83 -2.51
C GLY A 432 -23.05 -9.87 -1.87
N TYR A 433 -22.96 -9.92 -0.54
CA TYR A 433 -22.13 -10.91 0.18
C TYR A 433 -22.36 -12.35 -0.32
N TYR A 434 -23.63 -12.79 -0.34
CA TYR A 434 -23.98 -14.15 -0.76
C TYR A 434 -24.11 -14.28 -2.28
N ASP A 435 -24.53 -13.21 -2.96
CA ASP A 435 -24.75 -13.19 -4.41
C ASP A 435 -23.45 -13.48 -5.19
N TYR A 436 -22.34 -12.91 -4.72
CA TYR A 436 -21.01 -13.08 -5.34
C TYR A 436 -20.13 -14.10 -4.61
N PHE A 437 -20.63 -14.79 -3.59
CA PHE A 437 -19.82 -15.70 -2.78
C PHE A 437 -19.18 -16.82 -3.61
N ARG A 438 -19.93 -17.44 -4.52
CA ARG A 438 -19.40 -18.53 -5.35
C ARG A 438 -18.34 -18.02 -6.34
N GLU A 439 -18.55 -16.83 -6.91
CA GLU A 439 -17.55 -16.17 -7.75
C GLU A 439 -16.26 -15.93 -6.94
N ALA A 440 -16.40 -15.37 -5.74
CA ALA A 440 -15.28 -15.10 -4.85
C ALA A 440 -14.51 -16.37 -4.52
N MET A 441 -15.19 -17.44 -4.09
CA MET A 441 -14.53 -18.71 -3.77
C MET A 441 -13.87 -19.34 -5.00
N SER A 442 -14.53 -19.34 -6.16
CA SER A 442 -13.97 -19.86 -7.41
C SER A 442 -12.69 -19.11 -7.79
N TYR A 443 -12.68 -17.78 -7.67
CA TYR A 443 -11.49 -16.95 -7.88
C TYR A 443 -10.38 -17.24 -6.84
N LEU A 444 -10.72 -17.33 -5.55
CA LEU A 444 -9.75 -17.55 -4.48
C LEU A 444 -9.06 -18.92 -4.60
N TRP A 445 -9.81 -19.96 -4.98
CA TRP A 445 -9.31 -21.32 -5.10
C TRP A 445 -8.75 -21.66 -6.49
N LYS A 446 -8.81 -20.75 -7.47
CA LYS A 446 -8.27 -20.96 -8.81
C LYS A 446 -6.81 -21.44 -8.78
N GLY A 447 -6.52 -22.52 -9.49
CA GLY A 447 -5.16 -23.09 -9.61
C GLY A 447 -4.60 -23.78 -8.36
N TRP A 448 -5.38 -23.92 -7.27
CA TRP A 448 -4.99 -24.78 -6.14
C TRP A 448 -4.72 -26.21 -6.65
N PRO A 449 -3.65 -26.91 -6.22
CA PRO A 449 -2.83 -26.66 -5.02
C PRO A 449 -1.61 -25.76 -5.21
N GLN A 450 -1.44 -25.09 -6.36
CA GLN A 450 -0.29 -24.19 -6.54
C GLN A 450 -0.32 -23.06 -5.50
N PRO A 451 0.84 -22.73 -4.86
CA PRO A 451 0.91 -21.62 -3.92
C PRO A 451 0.56 -20.29 -4.56
N VAL A 452 -0.22 -19.47 -3.85
CA VAL A 452 -0.39 -18.05 -4.19
C VAL A 452 0.99 -17.39 -4.17
N GLN A 453 1.29 -16.64 -5.24
CA GLN A 453 2.57 -15.93 -5.37
C GLN A 453 2.42 -14.49 -4.92
N ALA A 454 3.50 -13.93 -4.37
CA ALA A 454 3.58 -12.51 -4.11
C ALA A 454 3.61 -11.72 -5.43
N GLY A 455 3.03 -10.52 -5.39
CA GLY A 455 3.15 -9.56 -6.47
C GLY A 455 4.57 -9.00 -6.62
N PRO A 456 4.82 -8.18 -7.66
CA PRO A 456 6.11 -7.51 -7.85
C PRO A 456 6.43 -6.46 -6.77
N GLY A 457 5.45 -6.03 -5.97
CA GLY A 457 5.61 -4.94 -5.01
C GLY A 457 5.48 -3.55 -5.65
N ALA A 458 5.28 -2.55 -4.79
CA ALA A 458 5.21 -1.15 -5.20
C ALA A 458 6.53 -0.66 -5.83
N PRO A 459 6.50 0.33 -6.75
CA PRO A 459 7.69 0.93 -7.36
C PRO A 459 8.82 1.24 -6.37
N ARG A 460 8.54 1.97 -5.27
CA ARG A 460 9.55 2.35 -4.26
C ARG A 460 10.17 1.16 -3.55
N VAL A 461 9.39 0.12 -3.29
CA VAL A 461 9.90 -1.13 -2.73
C VAL A 461 10.91 -1.74 -3.69
N ARG A 462 10.57 -1.80 -4.99
CA ARG A 462 11.44 -2.33 -6.05
C ARG A 462 12.69 -1.50 -6.31
N ASP A 463 12.75 -0.25 -5.87
CA ASP A 463 13.97 0.56 -5.92
C ASP A 463 14.98 0.15 -4.85
N ILE A 464 14.53 -0.47 -3.76
CA ILE A 464 15.37 -0.92 -2.65
C ILE A 464 15.66 -2.42 -2.74
N VAL A 465 14.67 -3.23 -3.10
CA VAL A 465 14.72 -4.68 -2.98
C VAL A 465 14.90 -5.38 -4.33
N LEU A 466 15.52 -6.56 -4.29
CA LEU A 466 15.60 -7.48 -5.43
C LEU A 466 14.44 -8.49 -5.33
N PRO A 467 13.68 -8.76 -6.40
CA PRO A 467 12.44 -9.57 -6.33
C PRO A 467 12.57 -10.95 -5.69
N ASP A 468 13.70 -11.64 -5.90
CA ASP A 468 13.90 -13.02 -5.45
C ASP A 468 14.81 -13.12 -4.21
N GLU A 469 15.25 -11.99 -3.65
CA GLU A 469 16.20 -11.94 -2.53
C GLU A 469 15.46 -11.82 -1.20
N LYS A 470 15.23 -12.97 -0.57
CA LYS A 470 14.61 -13.06 0.76
C LYS A 470 15.62 -12.82 1.87
N TRP A 471 15.11 -12.46 3.04
CA TRP A 471 15.88 -12.49 4.28
C TRP A 471 16.46 -13.87 4.53
N GLN A 472 17.75 -13.92 4.88
CA GLN A 472 18.48 -15.10 5.30
C GLN A 472 18.93 -14.93 6.75
N LEU A 473 18.73 -15.97 7.55
CA LEU A 473 19.26 -15.99 8.91
C LEU A 473 20.76 -16.29 8.85
N LEU A 474 21.58 -15.32 9.26
CA LEU A 474 23.03 -15.44 9.27
C LEU A 474 23.53 -16.04 10.59
N ALA A 475 22.96 -15.59 11.72
CA ALA A 475 23.29 -16.07 13.05
C ALA A 475 22.08 -15.98 13.98
N GLN A 476 22.02 -16.87 14.97
CA GLN A 476 21.00 -16.92 16.04
C GLN A 476 21.64 -17.32 17.37
N ASP A 477 20.85 -17.38 18.45
CA ASP A 477 21.29 -17.73 19.80
C ASP A 477 22.42 -16.80 20.31
N ARG A 478 22.39 -15.54 19.88
CA ARG A 478 23.35 -14.48 20.24
C ARG A 478 22.88 -13.76 21.51
N ASN A 479 23.81 -13.10 22.21
CA ASN A 479 23.51 -12.46 23.49
C ASN A 479 23.38 -10.93 23.37
N GLY A 480 22.39 -10.48 22.57
CA GLY A 480 22.13 -9.05 22.35
C GLY A 480 23.10 -8.44 21.35
N VAL A 481 22.70 -8.38 20.09
CA VAL A 481 23.50 -7.83 18.98
C VAL A 481 23.04 -6.43 18.58
N GLY A 482 23.99 -5.55 18.24
CA GLY A 482 23.66 -4.19 17.81
C GLY A 482 24.86 -3.36 17.38
N GLY A 483 24.65 -2.04 17.32
CA GLY A 483 25.74 -1.07 17.21
C GLY A 483 26.63 -1.19 15.96
N ALA A 484 26.10 -1.76 14.88
CA ALA A 484 26.89 -2.23 13.76
C ALA A 484 27.38 -1.12 12.81
N THR A 485 28.52 -1.35 12.15
CA THR A 485 29.11 -0.49 11.12
C THR A 485 29.92 -1.33 10.12
N CYS A 486 30.17 -0.80 8.92
CA CYS A 486 30.95 -1.50 7.89
C CYS A 486 32.27 -0.78 7.59
N ASN A 487 33.30 -1.55 7.22
CA ASN A 487 34.57 -0.99 6.77
C ASN A 487 34.58 -0.71 5.25
N ALA A 488 35.66 -0.12 4.73
CA ALA A 488 35.86 0.15 3.30
C ALA A 488 35.83 -1.09 2.41
N SER A 489 36.05 -2.28 2.96
CA SER A 489 35.99 -3.54 2.21
C SER A 489 34.61 -4.21 2.27
N GLY A 490 33.70 -3.69 3.09
CA GLY A 490 32.36 -4.23 3.29
C GLY A 490 32.25 -5.27 4.42
N GLU A 491 33.31 -5.51 5.20
CA GLU A 491 33.20 -6.32 6.42
C GLU A 491 32.37 -5.56 7.46
N VAL A 492 31.47 -6.26 8.15
CA VAL A 492 30.56 -5.65 9.14
C VAL A 492 31.05 -5.97 10.54
N PHE A 493 31.15 -4.94 11.38
CA PHE A 493 31.53 -5.05 12.77
C PHE A 493 30.32 -4.71 13.64
N PHE A 494 30.12 -5.45 14.74
CA PHE A 494 28.98 -5.25 15.62
C PHE A 494 29.33 -5.58 17.07
N THR A 495 28.52 -5.08 17.99
CA THR A 495 28.69 -5.29 19.43
C THR A 495 27.85 -6.45 19.91
N GLU A 496 28.38 -7.19 20.87
CA GLU A 496 27.64 -8.17 21.67
C GLU A 496 28.33 -8.31 23.03
N ASP A 497 27.55 -8.12 24.09
CA ASP A 497 28.05 -8.15 25.47
C ASP A 497 29.31 -7.28 25.63
N ASN A 498 30.43 -7.83 26.11
CA ASN A 498 31.68 -7.12 26.27
C ASN A 498 32.64 -7.29 25.08
N LYS A 499 32.15 -7.64 23.89
CA LYS A 499 32.96 -7.98 22.71
C LYS A 499 32.55 -7.18 21.47
N ILE A 500 33.49 -7.11 20.54
CA ILE A 500 33.23 -6.69 19.16
C ILE A 500 33.46 -7.90 18.27
N TYR A 501 32.51 -8.17 17.41
CA TYR A 501 32.58 -9.21 16.40
C TYR A 501 32.70 -8.60 15.00
N ARG A 502 33.20 -9.40 14.06
CA ARG A 502 33.31 -9.10 12.64
C ARG A 502 32.65 -10.19 11.82
N ILE A 503 31.80 -9.81 10.90
CA ILE A 503 31.30 -10.61 9.78
C ILE A 503 32.28 -10.39 8.63
N GLY A 504 33.07 -11.43 8.32
CA GLY A 504 33.99 -11.40 7.19
C GLY A 504 33.26 -11.43 5.84
N LEU A 505 33.98 -11.14 4.76
CA LEU A 505 33.43 -11.27 3.40
C LEU A 505 33.13 -12.73 3.00
N ASP A 506 33.63 -13.69 3.78
CA ASP A 506 33.29 -15.10 3.72
C ASP A 506 31.99 -15.45 4.48
N GLY A 507 31.30 -14.44 5.04
CA GLY A 507 30.07 -14.59 5.82
C GLY A 507 30.29 -15.12 7.24
N GLN A 508 31.54 -15.34 7.67
CA GLN A 508 31.81 -15.94 8.97
C GLN A 508 31.93 -14.89 10.08
N VAL A 509 31.26 -15.14 11.20
CA VAL A 509 31.30 -14.31 12.41
C VAL A 509 32.51 -14.67 13.27
N ARG A 510 33.37 -13.69 13.58
CA ARG A 510 34.59 -13.89 14.38
C ARG A 510 34.76 -12.79 15.42
N VAL A 511 35.33 -13.13 16.57
CA VAL A 511 35.70 -12.11 17.57
C VAL A 511 36.80 -11.22 17.01
N PHE A 512 36.60 -9.91 17.09
CA PHE A 512 37.59 -8.90 16.75
C PHE A 512 38.27 -8.34 18.00
N VAL A 513 37.48 -7.97 19.02
CA VAL A 513 37.96 -7.52 20.33
C VAL A 513 37.24 -8.29 21.43
N SER A 514 38.00 -8.90 22.35
CA SER A 514 37.47 -9.76 23.41
C SER A 514 37.06 -9.02 24.69
N ASN A 515 37.50 -7.77 24.86
CA ASN A 515 37.16 -6.91 26.00
C ASN A 515 36.99 -5.47 25.51
N ALA A 516 35.80 -5.16 25.03
CA ALA A 516 35.45 -3.89 24.40
C ALA A 516 34.94 -2.83 25.37
N GLY A 517 34.82 -3.16 26.67
CA GLY A 517 34.30 -2.27 27.70
C GLY A 517 32.80 -2.03 27.57
N TYR A 518 32.04 -3.06 27.20
CA TYR A 518 30.60 -3.02 26.95
C TYR A 518 30.23 -1.92 25.96
N ALA A 519 30.83 -1.97 24.77
CA ALA A 519 30.55 -1.02 23.71
C ALA A 519 29.09 -1.17 23.23
N ASN A 520 28.38 -0.04 23.11
CA ASN A 520 27.02 0.00 22.60
C ASN A 520 26.98 0.13 21.08
N SER A 521 27.80 1.03 20.53
CA SER A 521 27.86 1.25 19.09
C SER A 521 29.28 1.53 18.59
N LEU A 522 29.42 1.36 17.27
CA LEU A 522 30.68 1.44 16.54
C LEU A 522 30.58 2.46 15.40
N SER A 523 31.69 3.10 15.05
CA SER A 523 31.84 3.88 13.82
C SER A 523 33.28 3.84 13.36
N PHE A 524 33.50 3.65 12.08
CA PHE A 524 34.85 3.78 11.53
C PHE A 524 35.24 5.24 11.29
N GLY A 525 36.49 5.56 11.61
CA GLY A 525 37.10 6.84 11.28
C GLY A 525 37.78 6.86 9.91
N PRO A 526 38.22 8.04 9.45
CA PRO A 526 38.82 8.23 8.13
C PRO A 526 40.16 7.51 7.93
N GLN A 527 40.83 7.06 9.00
CA GLN A 527 42.09 6.30 8.93
C GLN A 527 41.88 4.78 9.12
N GLY A 528 40.63 4.30 9.07
CA GLY A 528 40.28 2.89 9.24
C GLY A 528 40.29 2.39 10.69
N GLN A 529 40.47 3.28 11.66
CA GLN A 529 40.31 2.97 13.09
C GLN A 529 38.83 2.83 13.45
N LEU A 530 38.52 1.88 14.33
CA LEU A 530 37.16 1.64 14.81
C LEU A 530 36.93 2.39 16.12
N TYR A 531 36.05 3.39 16.11
CA TYR A 531 35.62 4.08 17.34
C TYR A 531 34.45 3.36 17.99
N THR A 532 34.42 3.38 19.32
CA THR A 532 33.34 2.79 20.10
C THR A 532 32.91 3.73 21.21
N VAL A 533 31.65 3.63 21.61
CA VAL A 533 31.11 4.29 22.81
C VAL A 533 30.39 3.28 23.69
N SER A 534 30.38 3.52 25.00
CA SER A 534 29.70 2.67 25.98
C SER A 534 28.86 3.52 26.92
N ASN A 535 27.58 3.17 27.06
CA ASN A 535 26.68 3.78 28.03
C ASN A 535 26.95 3.26 29.45
N GLN A 536 27.55 2.08 29.58
CA GLN A 536 27.87 1.48 30.88
C GLN A 536 29.19 2.02 31.44
N SER A 537 30.27 1.94 30.67
CA SER A 537 31.59 2.38 31.12
C SER A 537 31.83 3.88 30.96
N GLY A 538 31.01 4.56 30.13
CA GLY A 538 31.16 5.99 29.83
C GLY A 538 32.44 6.34 29.07
N LYS A 539 33.07 5.34 28.43
CA LYS A 539 34.32 5.47 27.69
C LYS A 539 34.07 5.51 26.20
N ILE A 540 34.90 6.31 25.53
CA ILE A 540 35.03 6.33 24.07
C ILE A 540 36.43 5.81 23.74
N MET A 541 36.47 4.72 22.99
CA MET A 541 37.70 4.04 22.62
C MET A 541 37.91 4.12 21.11
N SER A 542 39.16 3.98 20.66
CA SER A 542 39.50 3.68 19.27
C SER A 542 40.30 2.38 19.23
N TYR A 543 40.04 1.53 18.24
CA TYR A 543 40.79 0.32 17.99
C TYR A 543 41.50 0.41 16.63
N SER A 544 42.77 0.01 16.60
CA SER A 544 43.49 -0.17 15.33
C SER A 544 42.88 -1.33 14.52
N PRO A 545 43.20 -1.47 13.21
CA PRO A 545 42.80 -2.64 12.43
C PRO A 545 43.25 -3.98 13.04
N GLY A 546 44.28 -3.98 13.89
CA GLY A 546 44.74 -5.16 14.65
C GLY A 546 44.03 -5.36 16.00
N GLY A 547 43.01 -4.57 16.33
CA GLY A 547 42.24 -4.70 17.58
C GLY A 547 42.88 -4.08 18.82
N GLN A 548 43.94 -3.27 18.67
CA GLN A 548 44.60 -2.61 19.80
C GLN A 548 43.83 -1.34 20.22
N GLY A 549 43.36 -1.30 21.46
CA GLY A 549 42.51 -0.23 21.99
C GLY A 549 43.30 0.97 22.56
N ARG A 550 42.77 2.17 22.36
CA ARG A 550 43.23 3.44 22.93
C ARG A 550 42.04 4.25 23.46
N LEU A 551 42.19 4.85 24.65
CA LEU A 551 41.18 5.76 25.20
C LEU A 551 41.22 7.10 24.46
N ILE A 552 40.05 7.57 24.00
CA ILE A 552 39.88 8.84 23.30
C ILE A 552 39.25 9.88 24.22
N ALA A 553 38.16 9.51 24.92
CA ALA A 553 37.49 10.36 25.87
C ALA A 553 36.74 9.52 26.92
N SER A 554 36.34 10.14 28.02
CA SER A 554 35.53 9.51 29.06
C SER A 554 34.54 10.49 29.70
N GLY A 555 33.60 9.95 30.47
CA GLY A 555 32.58 10.71 31.19
C GLY A 555 31.36 11.07 30.33
N ILE A 556 31.16 10.36 29.21
CA ILE A 556 29.90 10.42 28.43
C ILE A 556 29.39 8.98 28.35
N ARG A 557 28.24 8.72 28.97
CA ARG A 557 27.50 7.45 28.84
C ARG A 557 26.76 7.41 27.51
N GLY A 558 27.51 7.27 26.43
CA GLY A 558 26.96 7.40 25.08
C GLY A 558 26.29 6.13 24.56
N GLN A 559 25.20 6.32 23.82
CA GLN A 559 24.40 5.27 23.20
C GLN A 559 24.91 4.94 21.80
N TYR A 560 25.08 5.95 20.94
CA TYR A 560 25.67 5.80 19.61
C TYR A 560 26.82 6.78 19.36
N ILE A 561 27.73 6.39 18.47
CA ILE A 561 28.86 7.19 17.99
C ILE A 561 28.88 7.26 16.47
N LEU A 562 29.26 8.41 15.93
CA LEU A 562 29.50 8.65 14.51
C LEU A 562 30.81 9.43 14.35
N ALA A 563 31.76 8.85 13.63
CA ALA A 563 33.00 9.53 13.27
C ALA A 563 32.81 10.33 11.98
N LEU A 564 33.31 11.56 11.98
CA LEU A 564 33.29 12.45 10.82
C LEU A 564 34.60 12.35 10.04
N PRO A 565 34.55 12.61 8.72
CA PRO A 565 35.75 12.77 7.89
C PRO A 565 36.74 13.83 8.40
N THR A 566 36.24 14.84 9.13
CA THR A 566 37.05 15.91 9.74
C THR A 566 37.73 15.51 11.06
N GLY A 567 37.64 14.24 11.46
CA GLY A 567 38.20 13.68 12.69
C GLY A 567 37.39 13.96 13.96
N GLY A 568 36.28 14.70 13.86
CA GLY A 568 35.34 14.89 14.97
C GLY A 568 34.45 13.67 15.19
N LEU A 569 33.92 13.52 16.39
CA LEU A 569 33.00 12.44 16.77
C LEU A 569 31.70 13.05 17.29
N TYR A 570 30.57 12.66 16.72
CA TYR A 570 29.27 12.87 17.37
C TYR A 570 28.92 11.66 18.23
N VAL A 571 28.34 11.92 19.40
CA VAL A 571 27.91 10.89 20.35
C VAL A 571 26.53 11.24 20.88
N THR A 572 25.56 10.35 20.74
CA THR A 572 24.30 10.47 21.48
C THR A 572 24.46 9.95 22.89
N ALA A 573 23.80 10.57 23.86
CA ALA A 573 23.77 10.12 25.25
C ALA A 573 22.41 10.43 25.86
N ASN A 574 22.04 9.70 26.90
CA ASN A 574 20.81 9.90 27.64
C ASN A 574 21.12 10.08 29.12
N GLY A 575 20.26 10.81 29.82
CA GLY A 575 20.41 11.05 31.25
C GLY A 575 20.25 9.77 32.09
N ASP A 576 20.83 9.76 33.28
CA ASP A 576 20.78 8.61 34.18
C ASP A 576 19.39 8.46 34.85
N LYS A 577 18.58 9.53 34.83
CA LYS A 577 17.23 9.54 35.41
C LYS A 577 16.18 9.52 34.32
N ALA A 578 15.10 8.79 34.57
CA ALA A 578 13.93 8.79 33.71
C ALA A 578 13.40 10.23 33.51
N GLY A 579 13.13 10.60 32.26
CA GLY A 579 12.64 11.93 31.89
C GLY A 579 13.73 12.98 31.62
N GLU A 580 15.00 12.69 31.87
CA GLU A 580 16.10 13.55 31.41
C GLU A 580 16.19 13.48 29.87
N ALA A 581 16.35 14.64 29.24
CA ALA A 581 16.38 14.74 27.80
C ALA A 581 17.61 14.06 27.18
N GLY A 582 17.41 13.42 26.03
CA GLY A 582 18.48 12.93 25.17
C GLY A 582 19.34 14.08 24.64
N GLN A 583 20.62 13.80 24.50
CA GLN A 583 21.68 14.75 24.19
C GLN A 583 22.49 14.30 22.98
N VAL A 584 23.04 15.27 22.24
CA VAL A 584 24.05 15.05 21.20
C VAL A 584 25.31 15.80 21.59
N TRP A 585 26.42 15.09 21.69
CA TRP A 585 27.74 15.62 22.01
C TRP A 585 28.61 15.64 20.77
N PHE A 586 29.42 16.68 20.59
CA PHE A 586 30.50 16.76 19.62
C PHE A 586 31.85 16.74 20.33
N ILE A 587 32.74 15.86 19.87
CA ILE A 587 34.05 15.63 20.47
C ILE A 587 35.12 15.78 19.40
N LYS A 588 36.09 16.66 19.64
CA LYS A 588 37.23 16.86 18.74
C LYS A 588 38.45 17.26 19.56
N ASP A 589 39.59 16.63 19.28
CA ASP A 589 40.86 16.88 19.96
C ASP A 589 40.75 16.83 21.50
N GLY A 590 39.94 15.89 22.01
CA GLY A 590 39.68 15.70 23.44
C GLY A 590 38.67 16.70 24.06
N LYS A 591 38.30 17.77 23.35
CA LYS A 591 37.27 18.72 23.80
C LYS A 591 35.88 18.13 23.59
N LYS A 592 35.06 18.17 24.63
CA LYS A 592 33.64 17.73 24.62
C LYS A 592 32.73 18.96 24.59
N THR A 593 31.84 19.04 23.62
CA THR A 593 30.87 20.13 23.45
C THR A 593 29.47 19.54 23.37
N LEU A 594 28.52 20.04 24.17
CA LEU A 594 27.11 19.68 24.02
C LEU A 594 26.58 20.38 22.76
N ALA A 595 26.25 19.61 21.72
CA ALA A 595 25.83 20.12 20.42
C ALA A 595 24.30 20.32 20.35
N ASP A 596 23.53 19.46 21.02
CA ASP A 596 22.07 19.57 21.11
C ASP A 596 21.53 18.83 22.36
N THR A 597 20.32 19.20 22.80
CA THR A 597 19.54 18.51 23.83
C THR A 597 18.03 18.62 23.53
N GLY A 598 17.20 17.86 24.24
CA GLY A 598 15.74 17.93 24.16
C GLY A 598 15.08 16.84 23.30
N LEU A 599 15.83 15.83 22.87
CA LEU A 599 15.23 14.60 22.34
C LEU A 599 14.58 13.82 23.50
N LYS A 600 13.54 13.02 23.25
CA LYS A 600 12.98 12.18 24.33
C LYS A 600 13.95 11.06 24.70
N PHE A 601 14.58 10.44 23.70
CA PHE A 601 15.64 9.44 23.90
C PHE A 601 16.55 9.41 22.67
N ALA A 602 17.76 9.95 22.78
CA ALA A 602 18.70 10.06 21.67
C ALA A 602 19.37 8.71 21.40
N THR A 603 19.18 8.17 20.19
CA THR A 603 19.71 6.86 19.77
C THR A 603 20.65 7.01 18.57
N GLY A 604 20.42 6.30 17.47
CA GLY A 604 21.28 6.24 16.30
C GLY A 604 21.43 7.58 15.60
N LEU A 605 22.61 7.78 15.00
CA LEU A 605 22.91 8.96 14.22
C LEU A 605 23.73 8.59 12.99
N ALA A 606 23.49 9.27 11.87
CA ALA A 606 24.24 9.11 10.65
C ALA A 606 24.20 10.41 9.84
N TYR A 607 25.24 10.67 9.04
CA TYR A 607 25.22 11.78 8.09
C TYR A 607 24.84 11.28 6.69
N ARG A 608 24.12 12.12 5.94
CA ARG A 608 23.80 11.87 4.54
C ARG A 608 25.09 11.86 3.69
N PRO A 609 25.20 11.14 2.56
CA PRO A 609 26.45 11.04 1.79
C PRO A 609 27.14 12.36 1.38
N ASP A 610 26.42 13.48 1.36
CA ASP A 610 26.95 14.83 1.12
C ASP A 610 27.44 15.57 2.39
N GLN A 611 27.41 14.89 3.54
CA GLN A 611 28.07 15.20 4.81
C GLN A 611 27.67 16.49 5.53
N TRP A 612 26.72 17.26 5.02
CA TRP A 612 26.25 18.47 5.70
C TRP A 612 24.98 18.23 6.52
N LEU A 613 24.24 17.15 6.26
CA LEU A 613 23.00 16.81 6.96
C LEU A 613 23.23 15.64 7.92
N LEU A 614 22.92 15.85 9.20
CA LEU A 614 22.93 14.83 10.24
C LEU A 614 21.50 14.40 10.56
N ALA A 615 21.25 13.10 10.57
CA ALA A 615 20.05 12.52 11.15
C ALA A 615 20.34 11.98 12.56
N VAL A 616 19.43 12.21 13.50
CA VAL A 616 19.49 11.64 14.86
C VAL A 616 18.11 11.08 15.22
N ALA A 617 18.05 9.79 15.54
CA ALA A 617 16.82 9.12 15.95
C ALA A 617 16.40 9.55 17.37
N ASP A 618 15.08 9.73 17.54
CA ASP A 618 14.46 9.87 18.85
C ASP A 618 13.65 8.61 19.16
N GLY A 619 14.26 7.69 19.90
CA GLY A 619 13.83 6.31 20.09
C GLY A 619 12.51 6.14 20.84
N HIS A 620 12.03 7.17 21.56
CA HIS A 620 10.73 7.18 22.25
C HIS A 620 9.71 8.08 21.54
N SER A 621 9.81 8.13 20.21
CA SER A 621 8.92 8.89 19.34
C SER A 621 8.76 8.26 17.97
N LYS A 622 8.03 8.94 17.08
CA LYS A 622 7.91 8.62 15.66
C LYS A 622 8.79 9.48 14.75
N TRP A 623 9.81 10.13 15.33
CA TRP A 623 10.64 11.10 14.64
C TRP A 623 12.10 10.67 14.59
N ALA A 624 12.75 10.95 13.47
CA ALA A 624 14.18 11.26 13.47
C ALA A 624 14.37 12.74 13.09
N TYR A 625 15.31 13.38 13.77
CA TYR A 625 15.60 14.79 13.62
C TYR A 625 16.67 15.00 12.55
N SER A 626 16.51 16.04 11.75
CA SER A 626 17.53 16.54 10.83
C SER A 626 18.25 17.75 11.44
N TYR A 627 19.54 17.86 11.17
CA TYR A 627 20.38 19.00 11.54
C TYR A 627 21.32 19.34 10.39
N GLN A 628 21.63 20.63 10.25
CA GLN A 628 22.77 21.09 9.46
C GLN A 628 24.04 21.04 10.31
N ILE A 629 25.08 20.40 9.78
CA ILE A 629 26.43 20.34 10.34
C ILE A 629 27.22 21.56 9.87
N ASN A 630 27.67 22.39 10.80
CA ASN A 630 28.58 23.50 10.49
C ASN A 630 30.04 23.03 10.42
N PRO A 631 30.95 23.78 9.74
CA PRO A 631 32.36 23.40 9.62
C PRO A 631 33.10 23.17 10.95
N ASN A 632 32.67 23.82 12.03
CA ASN A 632 33.22 23.68 13.38
C ASN A 632 32.60 22.51 14.17
N GLY A 633 31.63 21.78 13.61
CA GLY A 633 30.90 20.69 14.25
C GLY A 633 29.73 21.12 15.14
N THR A 634 29.31 22.39 15.12
CA THR A 634 28.05 22.80 15.76
C THR A 634 26.85 22.45 14.89
N LEU A 635 25.72 22.18 15.52
CA LEU A 635 24.47 21.83 14.84
C LEU A 635 23.53 23.04 14.77
N THR A 636 22.91 23.25 13.62
CA THR A 636 21.90 24.30 13.37
C THR A 636 20.72 23.73 12.60
N ASN A 637 19.62 24.48 12.50
CA ASN A 637 18.45 24.11 11.70
C ASN A 637 17.86 22.74 12.08
N LYS A 638 17.74 22.49 13.38
CA LYS A 638 17.11 21.29 13.94
C LYS A 638 15.64 21.21 13.52
N GLU A 639 15.22 20.09 12.96
CA GLU A 639 13.82 19.86 12.59
C GLU A 639 13.39 18.41 12.84
N ARG A 640 12.13 18.21 13.27
CA ARG A 640 11.48 16.89 13.25
C ARG A 640 11.13 16.57 11.80
N PHE A 641 12.08 15.98 11.09
CA PHE A 641 12.02 15.92 9.64
C PHE A 641 11.54 14.57 9.12
N PHE A 642 12.10 13.47 9.65
CA PHE A 642 11.75 12.14 9.21
C PHE A 642 10.59 11.59 10.01
N TRP A 643 9.49 11.25 9.33
CA TRP A 643 8.29 10.69 9.94
C TRP A 643 8.28 9.17 9.79
N LEU A 644 8.35 8.49 10.94
CA LEU A 644 8.35 7.03 11.05
C LEU A 644 6.95 6.52 11.40
N HIS A 645 6.65 5.34 10.90
CA HIS A 645 5.42 4.62 11.18
C HIS A 645 5.51 3.87 12.52
N VAL A 646 4.38 3.79 13.22
CA VAL A 646 4.27 3.17 14.55
C VAL A 646 3.31 1.97 14.47
N PRO A 647 3.71 0.77 14.93
CA PRO A 647 2.81 -0.38 15.00
C PRO A 647 1.61 -0.13 15.93
N ASP A 648 0.46 -0.78 15.68
CA ASP A 648 -0.82 -0.58 16.39
C ASP A 648 -0.71 -0.57 17.93
N TRP A 649 0.11 -1.47 18.49
CA TRP A 649 0.23 -1.69 19.93
C TRP A 649 1.36 -0.90 20.60
N GLU A 650 2.06 -0.07 19.85
CA GLU A 650 3.28 0.59 20.30
C GLU A 650 3.05 2.10 20.44
N ASP A 651 3.68 2.71 21.44
CA ASP A 651 3.60 4.16 21.65
C ASP A 651 4.59 4.95 20.78
N ASP A 652 5.57 4.26 20.18
CA ASP A 652 6.64 4.85 19.40
C ASP A 652 7.17 3.90 18.30
N ALA A 653 7.94 4.45 17.37
CA ALA A 653 8.53 3.65 16.29
C ALA A 653 9.71 2.79 16.78
N GLY A 654 10.35 3.16 17.90
CA GLY A 654 11.53 2.48 18.40
C GLY A 654 12.78 2.68 17.60
N ALA A 655 12.93 3.86 17.00
CA ALA A 655 14.09 4.22 16.19
C ALA A 655 15.39 4.02 17.00
N GLU A 656 16.18 3.02 16.63
CA GLU A 656 17.36 2.60 17.39
C GLU A 656 18.64 2.95 16.63
N ALA A 657 18.90 2.31 15.48
CA ALA A 657 20.05 2.62 14.63
C ALA A 657 19.62 3.35 13.35
N ILE A 658 20.50 4.24 12.85
CA ILE A 658 20.36 4.89 11.54
C ILE A 658 21.56 4.52 10.68
N CYS A 659 21.32 4.23 9.40
CA CYS A 659 22.33 4.08 8.37
C CYS A 659 21.89 4.84 7.12
N TYR A 660 22.80 5.54 6.44
CA TYR A 660 22.54 6.07 5.11
C TYR A 660 23.12 5.13 4.05
N ALA A 661 22.33 4.90 3.00
CA ALA A 661 22.84 4.34 1.76
C ALA A 661 23.60 5.41 0.95
N GLN A 662 24.52 4.98 0.10
CA GLN A 662 25.25 5.84 -0.82
C GLN A 662 24.33 6.61 -1.78
N GLU A 663 23.19 6.02 -2.14
CA GLU A 663 22.15 6.60 -2.97
C GLU A 663 21.34 7.69 -2.24
N GLY A 664 21.52 7.84 -0.93
CA GLY A 664 20.93 8.92 -0.14
C GLY A 664 19.71 8.53 0.70
N GLN A 665 19.19 7.31 0.57
CA GLN A 665 18.09 6.84 1.42
C GLN A 665 18.59 6.60 2.84
N MET A 666 17.77 7.02 3.80
CA MET A 666 18.01 6.76 5.23
C MET A 666 17.29 5.48 5.63
N LEU A 667 18.01 4.52 6.20
CA LEU A 667 17.49 3.28 6.76
C LEU A 667 17.50 3.39 8.28
N VAL A 668 16.35 3.13 8.90
CA VAL A 668 16.17 3.22 10.36
C VAL A 668 15.71 1.87 10.90
N ALA A 669 16.43 1.36 11.89
CA ALA A 669 16.02 0.19 12.67
C ALA A 669 14.88 0.57 13.63
N THR A 670 13.75 -0.14 13.55
CA THR A 670 12.51 0.16 14.26
C THR A 670 11.80 -1.11 14.77
N ARG A 671 10.72 -0.93 15.54
CA ARG A 671 9.83 -2.02 15.95
C ARG A 671 9.17 -2.74 14.79
N TRP A 672 8.86 -2.04 13.70
CA TRP A 672 8.23 -2.63 12.51
C TRP A 672 9.22 -3.26 11.52
N GLY A 673 10.51 -3.29 11.86
CA GLY A 673 11.58 -3.70 10.95
C GLY A 673 12.48 -2.53 10.57
N ILE A 674 12.92 -2.49 9.32
CA ILE A 674 13.71 -1.37 8.78
C ILE A 674 12.78 -0.43 8.00
N GLN A 675 12.71 0.83 8.41
CA GLN A 675 12.00 1.87 7.69
C GLN A 675 12.97 2.67 6.82
N VAL A 676 12.67 2.79 5.53
CA VAL A 676 13.48 3.52 4.56
C VAL A 676 12.78 4.83 4.23
N CYS A 677 13.44 5.95 4.55
CA CYS A 677 12.92 7.29 4.32
C CYS A 677 13.45 7.86 3.00
N ALA A 678 12.60 8.63 2.32
CA ALA A 678 13.03 9.51 1.24
C ALA A 678 13.87 10.67 1.79
N ASP A 679 14.60 11.32 0.89
CA ASP A 679 15.46 12.46 1.20
C ASP A 679 14.70 13.71 1.65
N ASP A 680 13.41 13.79 1.34
CA ASP A 680 12.48 14.83 1.78
C ASP A 680 11.70 14.49 3.07
N GLY A 681 12.04 13.37 3.74
CA GLY A 681 11.54 13.06 5.09
C GLY A 681 10.61 11.84 5.25
N PRO A 682 9.59 11.61 4.40
CA PRO A 682 8.60 10.56 4.65
C PRO A 682 9.18 9.16 4.48
N THR A 683 8.73 8.22 5.33
CA THR A 683 8.98 6.79 5.14
C THR A 683 8.29 6.28 3.88
N GLN A 684 9.06 5.69 2.96
CA GLN A 684 8.62 5.16 1.68
C GLN A 684 8.52 3.63 1.66
N VAL A 685 9.39 2.94 2.39
CA VAL A 685 9.45 1.48 2.42
C VAL A 685 9.58 0.97 3.85
N ILE A 686 8.91 -0.12 4.16
CA ILE A 686 9.03 -0.82 5.45
C ILE A 686 9.37 -2.28 5.17
N LEU A 687 10.51 -2.73 5.71
CA LEU A 687 11.06 -4.07 5.54
C LEU A 687 10.99 -4.81 6.89
N PRO A 688 9.90 -5.54 7.17
CA PRO A 688 9.81 -6.37 8.37
C PRO A 688 10.76 -7.56 8.29
N LEU A 689 11.15 -8.09 9.45
CA LEU A 689 11.84 -9.38 9.54
C LEU A 689 10.85 -10.55 9.42
N PRO A 690 11.28 -11.74 8.96
CA PRO A 690 10.38 -12.89 8.82
C PRO A 690 9.68 -13.30 10.11
N ASP A 691 10.35 -13.16 11.26
CA ASP A 691 9.78 -13.43 12.59
C ASP A 691 9.15 -12.20 13.25
N ARG A 692 9.12 -11.06 12.55
CA ARG A 692 8.56 -9.77 12.99
C ARG A 692 9.19 -9.23 14.28
N SER A 693 10.40 -9.67 14.60
CA SER A 693 11.16 -9.15 15.72
C SER A 693 11.63 -7.70 15.46
N ARG A 694 11.71 -6.91 16.54
CA ARG A 694 12.20 -5.52 16.50
C ARG A 694 13.66 -5.48 16.03
N VAL A 695 13.94 -4.64 15.04
CA VAL A 695 15.32 -4.39 14.61
C VAL A 695 15.95 -3.35 15.55
N LEU A 696 17.11 -3.70 16.12
CA LEU A 696 17.91 -2.86 17.01
C LEU A 696 19.14 -2.26 16.32
N GLY A 697 19.63 -2.93 15.26
CA GLY A 697 20.75 -2.44 14.45
C GLY A 697 20.50 -2.64 12.97
N VAL A 698 20.97 -1.69 12.16
CA VAL A 698 20.92 -1.76 10.69
C VAL A 698 22.28 -1.35 10.13
N CYS A 699 22.77 -2.09 9.14
CA CYS A 699 24.04 -1.80 8.46
C CYS A 699 24.00 -2.31 7.02
N LEU A 700 24.64 -1.59 6.09
CA LEU A 700 24.93 -2.06 4.74
C LEU A 700 26.39 -2.50 4.65
N GLY A 701 26.71 -3.54 3.88
CA GLY A 701 28.06 -4.04 3.68
C GLY A 701 28.12 -5.18 2.66
N GLY A 702 28.99 -6.16 2.89
CA GLY A 702 29.25 -7.26 1.96
C GLY A 702 30.25 -6.89 0.87
N SER A 703 30.72 -7.89 0.11
CA SER A 703 31.80 -7.71 -0.89
C SER A 703 31.49 -6.72 -2.01
N HIS A 704 30.21 -6.46 -2.28
CA HIS A 704 29.75 -5.48 -3.26
C HIS A 704 29.03 -4.29 -2.61
N MET A 705 29.11 -4.13 -1.28
CA MET A 705 28.44 -3.08 -0.51
C MET A 705 26.90 -3.10 -0.57
N ASP A 706 26.31 -4.14 -1.12
CA ASP A 706 24.88 -4.29 -1.48
C ASP A 706 24.11 -5.23 -0.52
N THR A 707 24.68 -5.53 0.64
CA THR A 707 24.10 -6.48 1.60
C THR A 707 23.58 -5.74 2.81
N LEU A 708 22.27 -5.81 3.04
CA LEU A 708 21.58 -5.24 4.19
C LEU A 708 21.59 -6.23 5.34
N TYR A 709 22.12 -5.81 6.48
CA TYR A 709 22.14 -6.56 7.73
C TYR A 709 21.15 -5.94 8.73
N ALA A 710 20.37 -6.79 9.37
CA ALA A 710 19.45 -6.42 10.44
C ALA A 710 19.79 -7.21 11.71
N PHE A 711 20.02 -6.49 12.80
CA PHE A 711 20.37 -7.04 14.10
C PHE A 711 19.14 -6.97 15.00
N SER A 712 18.66 -8.12 15.48
CA SER A 712 17.39 -8.24 16.19
C SER A 712 17.54 -9.16 17.38
N GLY A 713 17.82 -8.58 18.55
CA GLY A 713 17.98 -9.32 19.81
C GLY A 713 19.10 -10.36 19.75
N ASP A 714 18.71 -11.62 19.58
CA ASP A 714 19.58 -12.79 19.50
C ASP A 714 19.92 -13.23 18.06
N LYS A 715 19.41 -12.52 17.04
CA LYS A 715 19.56 -12.89 15.62
C LYS A 715 20.21 -11.81 14.77
N ILE A 716 20.88 -12.27 13.71
CA ILE A 716 21.38 -11.43 12.62
C ILE A 716 20.78 -11.96 11.33
N TRP A 717 20.08 -11.07 10.62
CA TRP A 717 19.51 -11.34 9.30
C TRP A 717 20.30 -10.58 8.24
N GLN A 718 20.36 -11.15 7.03
CA GLN A 718 20.95 -10.49 5.88
C GLN A 718 20.08 -10.66 4.63
N ARG A 719 20.15 -9.70 3.70
CA ARG A 719 19.55 -9.80 2.37
C ARG A 719 20.32 -8.94 1.38
N LYS A 720 20.30 -9.30 0.11
CA LYS A 720 20.78 -8.42 -0.97
C LYS A 720 19.75 -7.32 -1.26
N VAL A 721 20.26 -6.12 -1.54
CA VAL A 721 19.47 -4.91 -1.86
C VAL A 721 20.12 -4.15 -3.00
N LYS A 722 19.41 -3.17 -3.56
CA LYS A 722 19.90 -2.34 -4.67
C LYS A 722 20.67 -1.09 -4.22
N VAL A 723 20.63 -0.80 -2.92
CA VAL A 723 21.31 0.35 -2.32
C VAL A 723 22.62 -0.09 -1.67
N HIS A 724 23.59 0.82 -1.63
CA HIS A 724 24.98 0.49 -1.29
C HIS A 724 25.45 1.14 0.01
N ALA A 725 26.35 0.46 0.71
CA ALA A 725 27.01 0.97 1.90
C ALA A 725 27.95 2.12 1.57
N MET A 726 28.05 3.09 2.48
CA MET A 726 29.05 4.15 2.42
C MET A 726 30.46 3.68 2.83
N GLY A 727 30.59 2.57 3.57
CA GLY A 727 31.88 2.11 4.11
C GLY A 727 32.45 3.03 5.20
N THR A 728 33.78 2.98 5.42
CA THR A 728 34.49 3.80 6.42
C THR A 728 34.61 5.27 6.06
N PHE A 729 34.68 5.57 4.76
CA PHE A 729 34.97 6.89 4.25
C PHE A 729 34.47 6.99 2.82
N THR A 730 33.62 7.98 2.59
CA THR A 730 33.33 8.47 1.25
C THR A 730 33.76 9.94 1.21
N PRO A 731 34.39 10.40 0.12
CA PRO A 731 34.40 11.82 -0.23
C PRO A 731 32.97 12.36 -0.26
N TRP A 732 32.81 13.68 -0.42
CA TRP A 732 31.51 14.24 -0.75
C TRP A 732 30.92 13.51 -1.97
N ILE A 733 29.76 12.90 -1.81
CA ILE A 733 29.01 12.27 -2.92
C ILE A 733 27.78 13.12 -3.17
N LYS A 734 27.60 13.53 -4.43
CA LYS A 734 26.38 14.19 -4.86
C LYS A 734 25.21 13.24 -4.69
N VAL A 735 24.26 13.59 -3.83
CA VAL A 735 22.96 12.92 -3.76
C VAL A 735 22.06 13.54 -4.82
N ASN A 736 21.61 12.74 -5.78
CA ASN A 736 20.54 13.14 -6.69
C ASN A 736 19.25 12.76 -5.97
N GLY A 737 18.47 13.76 -5.55
CA GLY A 737 17.24 13.53 -4.80
C GLY A 737 16.30 12.57 -5.53
N THR A 738 15.44 11.90 -4.78
CA THR A 738 14.59 10.86 -5.36
C THR A 738 13.49 11.54 -6.18
N PRO A 739 13.30 11.24 -7.48
CA PRO A 739 12.17 11.78 -8.25
C PRO A 739 10.87 11.38 -7.54
N LEU A 740 9.95 12.33 -7.31
CA LEU A 740 8.67 12.12 -6.61
C LEU A 740 7.77 11.07 -7.29
#